data_AF-T2JMP4-F1
#
_entry.id   AF-T2JMP4-F1
#
_cell.length_a   1.000
_cell.length_b   1.000
_cell.length_c   1.000
_cell.angle_alpha   90.00
_cell.angle_beta   90.00
_cell.angle_gamma   90.00
#
_symmetry.space_group_name_H-M   'P 1'
#
loop_
_entity.id
_entity.type
_entity.pdbx_description
1 polymer ?
#
loop_
_entity_poly.entity_id
_entity_poly.type
_entity_poly.pdbx_seq_one_letter_code
_entity_poly.pdbx_strand_id
1 'polypeptide(L)'
;MPSPTIAPFGSWKSPITSDLIVAQSIGLGGVVFDNNDIYWLEGRPQEKGRSVLVKYSPDGQITEITPQPFNVRTRVHEYGGGSFLVNDGVVYFVNFQDQRLYQKLPNEDPKALTPENQLRYADFVLDVANNRLISVCEDHSHADQECENKIVAIDINTGAITPLIEGDDFYSSPRLSPDGKQLAWISWNHPNMPWDGTKLWLGNIESNGSLKDIQCIAGYIDESINEPKWSPGGQLYYVSDQSGWANLYCYQSNANNAPIFPLTAEFSYPHWVFGLSTYTFTSEQEILCTYTQDGRWYLGTLNIPDKQLSILELPYSNIASLRSQDKKVVFLGSSTIEPTSVVYLDLNLSQTKVLKTSSNIDVDSGYFSEPEFIEFPTEKGLTAYAWYYAPKNKDYSFSNGELPPLLVKSHGGPTAAATPSFSLKIQYWTSRGFGYLDVNYGGSTGFGKAYRQRLDKNWGVVDVNDCINGAKYLAAQGKVDGDRLAISGGSAGGYTTLAALTFDDTFKAGASYYGVSDLESLAKDNHKFESRYLDRLIGKYPEEKEIYEQRSPINYTDKLSCPVIFFQGLEDKVVPPNQAEMMLYTLKNKGIPVAYVPFEGEQHGFRQADNIKYALDGEFYFYSRIFNFTPAESLQPISILNYDS
;
A
#
# COMPACT_ATOMS: atom_id res chain seq x y z
N MET A 1 -36.79 -17.32 -6.93
CA MET A 1 -36.07 -16.34 -7.76
C MET A 1 -36.22 -16.74 -9.21
N PRO A 2 -36.33 -15.79 -10.16
CA PRO A 2 -36.31 -16.12 -11.59
C PRO A 2 -35.01 -16.86 -11.95
N SER A 3 -35.06 -17.75 -12.94
CA SER A 3 -33.86 -18.44 -13.43
C SER A 3 -32.86 -17.43 -14.00
N PRO A 4 -31.54 -17.63 -13.80
CA PRO A 4 -30.52 -16.75 -14.36
C PRO A 4 -30.62 -16.67 -15.89
N THR A 5 -30.34 -15.48 -16.44
CA THR A 5 -30.28 -15.23 -17.87
C THR A 5 -28.97 -15.79 -18.42
N ILE A 6 -29.04 -16.65 -19.44
CA ILE A 6 -27.85 -17.13 -20.14
C ILE A 6 -27.34 -16.02 -21.06
N ALA A 7 -26.11 -15.55 -20.85
CA ALA A 7 -25.44 -14.58 -21.71
C ALA A 7 -23.93 -14.84 -21.77
N PRO A 8 -23.24 -14.46 -22.87
CA PRO A 8 -21.80 -14.61 -22.99
C PRO A 8 -21.06 -13.84 -21.89
N PHE A 9 -19.89 -14.35 -21.50
CA PHE A 9 -19.01 -13.63 -20.59
C PHE A 9 -18.60 -12.27 -21.17
N GLY A 10 -18.52 -11.24 -20.31
CA GLY A 10 -18.34 -9.85 -20.71
C GLY A 10 -19.67 -9.12 -21.01
N SER A 11 -20.77 -9.84 -21.23
CA SER A 11 -22.07 -9.26 -21.62
C SER A 11 -23.09 -9.26 -20.49
N TRP A 12 -22.66 -9.49 -19.24
CA TRP A 12 -23.55 -9.53 -18.08
C TRP A 12 -23.81 -8.10 -17.56
N LYS A 13 -25.07 -7.78 -17.28
CA LYS A 13 -25.43 -6.52 -16.64
C LYS A 13 -25.08 -6.60 -15.15
N SER A 14 -24.47 -5.54 -14.62
CA SER A 14 -24.08 -5.44 -13.22
C SER A 14 -24.63 -4.17 -12.57
N PRO A 15 -25.05 -4.21 -11.29
CA PRO A 15 -25.32 -2.99 -10.52
C PRO A 15 -24.04 -2.25 -10.08
N ILE A 16 -22.88 -2.88 -10.20
CA ILE A 16 -21.59 -2.31 -9.78
C ILE A 16 -21.07 -1.42 -10.91
N THR A 17 -21.46 -0.15 -10.92
CA THR A 17 -21.05 0.83 -11.94
C THR A 17 -19.75 1.54 -11.56
N SER A 18 -19.12 2.20 -12.53
CA SER A 18 -18.00 3.10 -12.27
C SER A 18 -18.40 4.27 -11.35
N ASP A 19 -19.65 4.74 -11.45
CA ASP A 19 -20.23 5.70 -10.51
C ASP A 19 -20.20 5.19 -9.07
N LEU A 20 -20.62 3.94 -8.82
CA LEU A 20 -20.60 3.35 -7.48
C LEU A 20 -19.17 3.24 -6.93
N ILE A 21 -18.19 2.96 -7.78
CA ILE A 21 -16.77 2.83 -7.40
C ILE A 21 -16.17 4.14 -6.91
N VAL A 22 -16.59 5.26 -7.51
CA VAL A 22 -16.12 6.60 -7.11
C VAL A 22 -17.08 7.32 -6.17
N ALA A 23 -18.28 6.77 -5.93
CA ALA A 23 -19.28 7.34 -5.05
C ALA A 23 -18.79 7.32 -3.60
N GLN A 24 -18.65 8.52 -3.01
CA GLN A 24 -18.45 8.81 -1.58
C GLN A 24 -17.57 7.81 -0.79
N SER A 25 -16.59 7.19 -1.44
CA SER A 25 -15.63 6.32 -0.78
C SER A 25 -14.56 7.20 -0.14
N ILE A 26 -14.43 7.10 1.18
CA ILE A 26 -13.40 7.80 1.93
C ILE A 26 -12.23 6.84 2.22
N GLY A 27 -11.01 7.36 2.15
CA GLY A 27 -9.86 6.65 2.70
C GLY A 27 -9.96 6.67 4.24
N LEU A 28 -9.68 5.55 4.90
CA LEU A 28 -9.59 5.47 6.35
C LEU A 28 -8.15 5.14 6.75
N GLY A 29 -7.59 5.87 7.70
CA GLY A 29 -6.19 5.72 8.10
C GLY A 29 -5.92 6.19 9.53
N GLY A 30 -4.79 5.76 10.09
CA GLY A 30 -4.23 6.32 11.33
C GLY A 30 -5.22 6.39 12.49
N VAL A 31 -5.80 5.26 12.91
CA VAL A 31 -6.69 5.23 14.09
C VAL A 31 -5.86 5.34 15.37
N VAL A 32 -6.32 6.12 16.36
CA VAL A 32 -5.69 6.25 17.69
C VAL A 32 -6.74 6.42 18.79
N PHE A 33 -6.36 6.07 20.03
CA PHE A 33 -7.09 6.44 21.23
C PHE A 33 -6.52 7.73 21.81
N ASP A 34 -7.39 8.52 22.45
CA ASP A 34 -7.01 9.52 23.43
C ASP A 34 -8.06 9.51 24.55
N ASN A 35 -7.67 8.98 25.70
CA ASN A 35 -8.57 8.73 26.84
C ASN A 35 -9.79 7.84 26.49
N ASN A 36 -10.97 8.42 26.31
CA ASN A 36 -12.17 7.66 25.89
C ASN A 36 -12.61 8.00 24.46
N ASP A 37 -11.96 8.97 23.82
CA ASP A 37 -12.22 9.37 22.45
C ASP A 37 -11.36 8.52 21.49
N ILE A 38 -11.87 8.31 20.28
CA ILE A 38 -11.18 7.61 19.19
C ILE A 38 -11.02 8.60 18.04
N TYR A 39 -9.83 8.68 17.46
CA TYR A 39 -9.55 9.56 16.33
C TYR A 39 -9.10 8.74 15.11
N TRP A 40 -9.40 9.23 13.91
CA TRP A 40 -8.87 8.67 12.66
C TRP A 40 -8.79 9.71 11.55
N LEU A 41 -8.06 9.38 10.50
CA LEU A 41 -7.99 10.16 9.27
C LEU A 41 -9.04 9.69 8.27
N GLU A 42 -9.79 10.64 7.71
CA GLU A 42 -10.64 10.45 6.54
C GLU A 42 -10.04 11.16 5.33
N GLY A 43 -9.62 10.40 4.30
CA GLY A 43 -9.26 10.93 2.99
C GLY A 43 -10.52 11.16 2.16
N ARG A 44 -10.79 12.40 1.74
CA ARG A 44 -12.04 12.80 1.07
C ARG A 44 -11.81 13.22 -0.37
N PRO A 45 -12.07 12.33 -1.36
CA PRO A 45 -11.91 12.66 -2.78
C PRO A 45 -12.73 13.88 -3.22
N GLN A 46 -13.94 14.03 -2.69
CA GLN A 46 -14.85 15.15 -2.99
C GLN A 46 -14.31 16.52 -2.53
N GLU A 47 -13.34 16.52 -1.63
CA GLU A 47 -12.65 17.72 -1.14
C GLU A 47 -11.24 17.83 -1.74
N LYS A 48 -11.09 17.52 -3.04
CA LYS A 48 -9.80 17.52 -3.75
C LYS A 48 -8.75 16.62 -3.09
N GLY A 49 -9.18 15.51 -2.49
CA GLY A 49 -8.29 14.55 -1.82
C GLY A 49 -7.75 15.01 -0.47
N ARG A 50 -8.40 15.99 0.18
CA ARG A 50 -8.08 16.45 1.54
C ARG A 50 -8.21 15.31 2.55
N SER A 51 -7.22 15.17 3.43
CA SER A 51 -7.27 14.29 4.59
C SER A 51 -7.69 15.09 5.81
N VAL A 52 -8.63 14.58 6.60
CA VAL A 52 -9.14 15.26 7.79
C VAL A 52 -9.04 14.35 9.00
N LEU A 53 -8.70 14.93 10.15
CA LEU A 53 -8.82 14.25 11.43
C LEU A 53 -10.27 14.35 11.92
N VAL A 54 -10.84 13.21 12.28
CA VAL A 54 -12.17 13.12 12.89
C VAL A 54 -12.07 12.44 14.25
N LYS A 55 -13.05 12.72 15.11
CA LYS A 55 -13.17 12.20 16.47
C LYS A 55 -14.50 11.50 16.65
N TYR A 56 -14.47 10.32 17.26
CA TYR A 56 -15.62 9.62 17.81
C TYR A 56 -15.60 9.70 19.34
N SER A 57 -16.67 10.23 19.92
CA SER A 57 -16.84 10.33 21.36
C SER A 57 -17.70 9.20 21.93
N PRO A 58 -17.58 8.89 23.24
CA PRO A 58 -18.33 7.81 23.88
C PRO A 58 -19.85 7.90 23.76
N ASP A 59 -20.39 9.10 23.56
CA ASP A 59 -21.82 9.35 23.33
C ASP A 59 -22.27 8.98 21.90
N GLY A 60 -21.35 8.55 21.05
CA GLY A 60 -21.60 8.14 19.68
C GLY A 60 -21.46 9.25 18.64
N GLN A 61 -21.06 10.46 19.04
CA GLN A 61 -20.90 11.57 18.09
C GLN A 61 -19.61 11.46 17.29
N ILE A 62 -19.70 11.72 15.99
CA ILE A 62 -18.55 11.86 15.08
C ILE A 62 -18.41 13.34 14.72
N THR A 63 -17.24 13.92 15.00
CA THR A 63 -16.96 15.34 14.77
C THR A 63 -15.66 15.52 13.97
N GLU A 64 -15.68 16.39 12.96
CA GLU A 64 -14.46 16.82 12.26
C GLU A 64 -13.64 17.77 13.14
N ILE A 65 -12.35 17.47 13.30
CA ILE A 65 -11.45 18.20 14.20
C ILE A 65 -10.61 19.24 13.45
N THR A 66 -10.40 19.02 12.15
CA THR A 66 -9.52 19.85 11.31
C THR A 66 -10.32 20.52 10.20
N PRO A 67 -10.79 21.77 10.40
CA PRO A 67 -11.61 22.46 9.42
C PRO A 67 -10.80 22.85 8.17
N GLN A 68 -11.49 23.27 7.11
CA GLN A 68 -10.81 23.90 5.97
C GLN A 68 -10.05 25.16 6.42
N PRO A 69 -8.87 25.46 5.83
CA PRO A 69 -8.24 24.79 4.68
C PRO A 69 -7.32 23.61 5.03
N PHE A 70 -7.29 23.15 6.29
CA PHE A 70 -6.30 22.18 6.75
C PHE A 70 -6.44 20.79 6.09
N ASN A 71 -5.30 20.22 5.71
CA ASN A 71 -5.18 18.90 5.10
C ASN A 71 -4.13 18.09 5.86
N VAL A 72 -4.55 17.10 6.66
CA VAL A 72 -3.70 16.37 7.61
C VAL A 72 -2.85 15.30 6.91
N ARG A 73 -1.77 15.73 6.23
CA ARG A 73 -0.83 14.88 5.50
C ARG A 73 0.56 15.50 5.50
N THR A 74 1.56 14.64 5.42
CA THR A 74 2.98 15.01 5.26
C THR A 74 3.52 14.47 3.93
N ARG A 75 4.60 15.08 3.44
CA ARG A 75 5.36 14.68 2.25
C ARG A 75 6.72 14.05 2.58
N VAL A 76 6.99 13.70 3.84
CA VAL A 76 8.18 12.91 4.17
C VAL A 76 8.15 11.60 3.39
N HIS A 77 9.26 11.23 2.77
CA HIS A 77 9.41 10.15 1.78
C HIS A 77 8.49 10.25 0.56
N GLU A 78 7.84 11.40 0.31
CA GLU A 78 6.73 11.62 -0.64
C GLU A 78 5.47 10.75 -0.41
N TYR A 79 5.57 9.64 0.32
CA TYR A 79 4.46 8.76 0.71
C TYR A 79 3.72 9.21 1.99
N GLY A 80 4.44 9.81 2.94
CA GLY A 80 3.88 10.32 4.19
C GLY A 80 3.52 9.23 5.21
N GLY A 81 2.40 9.43 5.92
CA GLY A 81 2.04 8.67 7.12
C GLY A 81 2.46 9.36 8.42
N GLY A 82 2.01 8.85 9.57
CA GLY A 82 2.36 9.41 10.88
C GLY A 82 2.16 10.93 11.02
N SER A 83 1.14 11.50 10.37
CA SER A 83 0.99 12.94 10.16
C SER A 83 0.38 13.70 11.35
N PHE A 84 0.00 13.02 12.42
CA PHE A 84 -0.61 13.63 13.59
C PHE A 84 -0.33 12.84 14.88
N LEU A 85 -0.57 13.51 16.01
CA LEU A 85 -0.59 12.97 17.37
C LEU A 85 -1.72 13.63 18.14
N VAL A 86 -2.37 12.88 19.03
CA VAL A 86 -3.36 13.40 19.98
C VAL A 86 -2.95 13.02 21.39
N ASN A 87 -2.99 13.97 22.31
CA ASN A 87 -2.78 13.72 23.74
C ASN A 87 -3.62 14.71 24.56
N ASP A 88 -4.48 14.18 25.42
CA ASP A 88 -5.36 14.95 26.32
C ASP A 88 -6.18 16.02 25.57
N GLY A 89 -6.72 15.63 24.42
CA GLY A 89 -7.50 16.49 23.53
C GLY A 89 -6.68 17.53 22.74
N VAL A 90 -5.38 17.64 22.97
CA VAL A 90 -4.48 18.47 22.16
C VAL A 90 -4.07 17.70 20.92
N VAL A 91 -4.29 18.30 19.75
CA VAL A 91 -3.92 17.70 18.45
C VAL A 91 -2.71 18.41 17.88
N TYR A 92 -1.70 17.64 17.53
CA TYR A 92 -0.56 18.08 16.72
C TYR A 92 -0.67 17.44 15.35
N PHE A 93 -0.57 18.20 14.27
CA PHE A 93 -0.70 17.65 12.91
C PHE A 93 0.08 18.44 11.87
N VAL A 94 0.53 17.75 10.82
CA VAL A 94 1.16 18.38 9.66
C VAL A 94 0.09 18.83 8.67
N ASN A 95 0.14 20.08 8.27
CA ASN A 95 -0.71 20.59 7.21
C ASN A 95 -0.02 20.41 5.85
N PHE A 96 -0.70 19.76 4.91
CA PHE A 96 -0.10 19.36 3.63
C PHE A 96 0.34 20.55 2.78
N GLN A 97 -0.38 21.67 2.85
CA GLN A 97 -0.17 22.82 1.98
C GLN A 97 1.17 23.50 2.23
N ASP A 98 1.59 23.61 3.49
CA ASP A 98 2.79 24.33 3.91
C ASP A 98 3.81 23.43 4.63
N GLN A 99 3.49 22.15 4.85
CA GLN A 99 4.31 21.16 5.58
C GLN A 99 4.65 21.53 7.03
N ARG A 100 4.02 22.58 7.56
CA ARG A 100 4.24 23.03 8.94
C ARG A 100 3.48 22.13 9.91
N LEU A 101 4.02 22.04 11.13
CA LEU A 101 3.34 21.41 12.24
C LEU A 101 2.40 22.42 12.89
N TYR A 102 1.15 22.03 13.07
CA TYR A 102 0.11 22.81 13.74
C TYR A 102 -0.25 22.17 15.08
N GLN A 103 -0.57 23.01 16.06
CA GLN A 103 -1.18 22.62 17.32
C GLN A 103 -2.63 23.13 17.35
N LYS A 104 -3.55 22.27 17.77
CA LYS A 104 -4.92 22.62 18.05
C LYS A 104 -5.24 22.24 19.50
N LEU A 105 -5.45 23.25 20.33
CA LEU A 105 -5.95 23.05 21.69
C LEU A 105 -7.46 22.70 21.67
N PRO A 106 -7.98 22.05 22.73
CA PRO A 106 -9.41 21.80 22.86
C PRO A 106 -10.22 23.09 22.67
N ASN A 107 -11.21 23.06 21.78
CA ASN A 107 -12.10 24.20 21.46
C ASN A 107 -11.41 25.46 20.90
N GLU A 108 -10.13 25.40 20.51
CA GLU A 108 -9.43 26.49 19.81
C GLU A 108 -9.20 26.17 18.33
N ASP A 109 -8.97 27.21 17.51
CA ASP A 109 -8.54 27.04 16.13
C ASP A 109 -7.08 26.55 16.05
N PRO A 110 -6.71 25.75 15.03
CA PRO A 110 -5.33 25.33 14.82
C PRO A 110 -4.38 26.52 14.62
N LYS A 111 -3.24 26.49 15.31
CA LYS A 111 -2.16 27.48 15.20
C LYS A 111 -0.89 26.79 14.75
N ALA A 112 -0.16 27.40 13.83
CA ALA A 112 1.12 26.86 13.40
C ALA A 112 2.11 26.88 14.58
N LEU A 113 2.66 25.70 14.90
CA LEU A 113 3.66 25.51 15.94
C LEU A 113 5.06 25.79 15.39
N THR A 114 5.40 25.26 14.22
CA THR A 114 6.70 25.50 13.59
C THR A 114 6.69 26.76 12.70
N PRO A 115 7.84 27.44 12.53
CA PRO A 115 7.94 28.56 11.59
C PRO A 115 7.73 28.09 10.14
N GLU A 116 7.52 29.05 9.23
CA GLU A 116 7.61 28.76 7.80
C GLU A 116 9.08 28.46 7.45
N ASN A 117 9.32 27.27 6.93
CA ASN A 117 10.64 26.75 6.62
C ASN A 117 10.52 25.69 5.51
N GLN A 118 11.65 25.10 5.10
CA GLN A 118 11.68 24.01 4.11
C GLN A 118 11.79 22.64 4.79
N LEU A 119 11.23 22.51 5.99
CA LEU A 119 11.25 21.27 6.74
C LEU A 119 9.92 20.52 6.60
N ARG A 120 9.98 19.20 6.65
CA ARG A 120 8.80 18.32 6.63
C ARG A 120 8.88 17.36 7.80
N TYR A 121 7.74 17.06 8.43
CA TYR A 121 7.71 16.31 9.68
C TYR A 121 6.84 15.05 9.58
N ALA A 122 7.16 14.02 10.34
CA ALA A 122 6.36 12.79 10.46
C ALA A 122 6.68 12.02 11.76
N ASP A 123 5.82 11.07 12.11
CA ASP A 123 6.03 10.06 13.16
C ASP A 123 6.41 10.67 14.52
N PHE A 124 5.40 11.26 15.18
CA PHE A 124 5.57 12.05 16.39
C PHE A 124 5.47 11.18 17.66
N VAL A 125 6.27 11.54 18.68
CA VAL A 125 6.08 11.12 20.07
C VAL A 125 6.16 12.33 20.99
N LEU A 126 5.33 12.35 22.04
CA LEU A 126 5.33 13.40 23.05
C LEU A 126 6.31 13.09 24.17
N ASP A 127 7.22 14.03 24.44
CA ASP A 127 8.11 14.02 25.60
C ASP A 127 7.60 15.07 26.60
N VAL A 128 6.72 14.62 27.48
CA VAL A 128 6.06 15.46 28.50
C VAL A 128 7.08 16.07 29.45
N ALA A 129 8.10 15.31 29.84
CA ALA A 129 9.09 15.76 30.82
C ALA A 129 9.89 16.97 30.33
N ASN A 130 10.18 17.04 29.03
CA ASN A 130 10.91 18.14 28.40
C ASN A 130 10.00 19.10 27.62
N ASN A 131 8.67 18.96 27.72
CA ASN A 131 7.67 19.77 27.03
C ASN A 131 7.95 19.96 25.52
N ARG A 132 8.19 18.85 24.83
CA ARG A 132 8.56 18.84 23.41
C ARG A 132 7.94 17.67 22.67
N LEU A 133 7.88 17.78 21.34
CA LEU A 133 7.65 16.66 20.44
C LEU A 133 8.97 16.15 19.91
N ILE A 134 9.09 14.83 19.70
CA ILE A 134 10.18 14.22 18.96
C ILE A 134 9.60 13.67 17.65
N SER A 135 10.26 13.92 16.53
CA SER A 135 9.72 13.63 15.20
C SER A 135 10.84 13.33 14.19
N VAL A 136 10.50 12.57 13.15
CA VAL A 136 11.29 12.52 11.92
C VAL A 136 11.16 13.85 11.17
N CYS A 137 12.27 14.36 10.67
CA CYS A 137 12.32 15.60 9.91
C CYS A 137 13.12 15.41 8.62
N GLU A 138 12.59 15.86 7.49
CA GLU A 138 13.35 16.09 6.27
C GLU A 138 13.69 17.58 6.14
N ASP A 139 14.93 17.89 5.78
CA ASP A 139 15.42 19.23 5.52
C ASP A 139 15.64 19.45 4.02
N HIS A 140 14.77 20.26 3.42
CA HIS A 140 14.80 20.63 1.99
C HIS A 140 15.37 22.04 1.77
N SER A 141 16.10 22.60 2.75
CA SER A 141 16.64 23.97 2.65
C SER A 141 17.69 24.13 1.55
N HIS A 142 18.27 23.04 1.06
CA HIS A 142 19.28 23.01 0.00
C HIS A 142 18.75 22.30 -1.25
N ALA A 143 18.07 23.05 -2.13
CA ALA A 143 17.36 22.50 -3.29
C ALA A 143 18.23 21.71 -4.30
N ASP A 144 19.53 21.97 -4.35
CA ASP A 144 20.47 21.28 -5.25
C ASP A 144 21.08 20.00 -4.64
N GLN A 145 20.65 19.62 -3.44
CA GLN A 145 21.14 18.46 -2.71
C GLN A 145 19.98 17.54 -2.33
N GLU A 146 20.30 16.26 -2.18
CA GLU A 146 19.39 15.30 -1.59
C GLU A 146 19.03 15.75 -0.16
N CYS A 147 17.74 15.73 0.21
CA CYS A 147 17.30 16.26 1.50
C CYS A 147 17.92 15.50 2.68
N GLU A 148 18.25 16.20 3.76
CA GLU A 148 18.79 15.54 4.96
C GLU A 148 17.64 15.00 5.82
N ASN A 149 17.75 13.77 6.29
CA ASN A 149 16.81 13.21 7.27
C ASN A 149 17.40 13.32 8.67
N LYS A 150 16.56 13.65 9.65
CA LYS A 150 16.96 13.87 11.05
C LYS A 150 15.87 13.33 11.99
N ILE A 151 16.26 12.98 13.22
CA ILE A 151 15.32 13.00 14.35
C ILE A 151 15.47 14.35 15.06
N VAL A 152 14.37 15.07 15.26
CA VAL A 152 14.38 16.42 15.85
C VAL A 152 13.49 16.48 17.09
N ALA A 153 13.85 17.37 18.00
CA ALA A 153 13.02 17.86 19.09
C ALA A 153 12.36 19.18 18.68
N ILE A 154 11.06 19.33 18.95
CA ILE A 154 10.27 20.54 18.67
C ILE A 154 9.67 21.02 20.00
N ASP A 155 10.13 22.16 20.48
CA ASP A 155 9.61 22.77 21.71
C ASP A 155 8.15 23.22 21.52
N ILE A 156 7.26 22.78 22.41
CA ILE A 156 5.80 22.99 22.26
C ILE A 156 5.40 24.46 22.51
N ASN A 157 6.19 25.23 23.25
CA ASN A 157 5.86 26.62 23.57
C ASN A 157 6.36 27.60 22.50
N THR A 158 7.52 27.31 21.92
CA THR A 158 8.26 28.24 21.07
C THR A 158 8.30 27.81 19.61
N GLY A 159 8.05 26.53 19.32
CA GLY A 159 8.23 25.98 17.97
C GLY A 159 9.69 25.80 17.56
N ALA A 160 10.64 25.98 18.50
CA ALA A 160 12.07 25.82 18.22
C ALA A 160 12.39 24.36 17.89
N ILE A 161 13.17 24.16 16.83
CA ILE A 161 13.53 22.84 16.31
C ILE A 161 15.01 22.58 16.56
N THR A 162 15.32 21.48 17.23
CA THR A 162 16.70 21.08 17.59
C THR A 162 16.96 19.67 17.09
N PRO A 163 17.98 19.43 16.24
CA PRO A 163 18.39 18.09 15.87
C PRO A 163 18.82 17.26 17.08
N LEU A 164 18.36 16.01 17.14
CA LEU A 164 18.77 15.01 18.13
C LEU A 164 19.71 13.97 17.51
N ILE A 165 19.41 13.53 16.28
CA ILE A 165 20.21 12.54 15.53
C ILE A 165 20.26 12.97 14.06
N GLU A 166 21.43 12.78 13.45
CA GLU A 166 21.74 13.06 12.04
C GLU A 166 22.83 12.11 11.53
N GLY A 167 23.00 12.02 10.21
CA GLY A 167 24.12 11.33 9.55
C GLY A 167 23.77 10.08 8.74
N ASP A 168 22.64 9.43 9.01
CA ASP A 168 22.08 8.39 8.14
C ASP A 168 21.12 9.01 7.12
N ASP A 169 20.96 8.35 5.97
CA ASP A 169 20.13 8.84 4.87
C ASP A 169 18.65 8.89 5.26
N PHE A 170 18.20 8.01 6.16
CA PHE A 170 16.80 7.88 6.55
C PHE A 170 16.62 7.52 8.03
N TYR A 171 15.52 8.00 8.61
CA TYR A 171 15.12 7.72 9.99
C TYR A 171 13.62 7.42 10.09
N SER A 172 13.23 6.61 11.08
CA SER A 172 11.82 6.37 11.39
C SER A 172 11.59 5.93 12.84
N SER A 173 10.33 5.89 13.26
CA SER A 173 9.89 5.29 14.52
C SER A 173 10.64 5.78 15.77
N PRO A 174 10.72 7.09 16.06
CA PRO A 174 11.18 7.55 17.37
C PRO A 174 10.19 7.09 18.45
N ARG A 175 10.67 6.38 19.48
CA ARG A 175 9.85 5.76 20.53
C ARG A 175 10.46 6.01 21.90
N LEU A 176 9.77 6.83 22.69
CA LEU A 176 10.15 7.18 24.05
C LEU A 176 9.76 6.04 25.01
N SER A 177 10.66 5.69 25.94
CA SER A 177 10.36 4.75 27.01
C SER A 177 9.27 5.30 27.94
N PRO A 178 8.48 4.45 28.62
CA PRO A 178 7.40 4.91 29.50
C PRO A 178 7.86 5.85 30.62
N ASP A 179 9.11 5.73 31.07
CA ASP A 179 9.72 6.59 32.08
C ASP A 179 10.37 7.86 31.52
N GLY A 180 10.34 8.06 30.19
CA GLY A 180 10.88 9.22 29.50
C GLY A 180 12.40 9.29 29.44
N LYS A 181 13.13 8.23 29.81
CA LYS A 181 14.60 8.26 29.94
C LYS A 181 15.36 7.69 28.75
N GLN A 182 14.69 6.96 27.87
CA GLN A 182 15.34 6.34 26.70
C GLN A 182 14.54 6.60 25.44
N LEU A 183 15.25 6.82 24.34
CA LEU A 183 14.67 6.93 23.01
C LEU A 183 15.21 5.79 22.14
N ALA A 184 14.31 5.06 21.51
CA ALA A 184 14.63 4.13 20.43
C ALA A 184 14.25 4.73 19.08
N TRP A 185 14.99 4.41 18.02
CA TRP A 185 14.66 4.82 16.65
C TRP A 185 15.26 3.86 15.62
N ILE A 186 14.74 3.90 14.40
CA ILE A 186 15.27 3.15 13.27
C ILE A 186 16.04 4.07 12.32
N SER A 187 17.15 3.58 11.77
CA SER A 187 17.83 4.20 10.63
C SER A 187 18.17 3.19 9.53
N TRP A 188 18.35 3.68 8.30
CA TRP A 188 18.95 2.94 7.19
C TRP A 188 19.61 3.92 6.22
N ASN A 189 20.44 3.37 5.34
CA ASN A 189 21.18 4.12 4.34
C ASN A 189 20.96 3.53 2.95
N HIS A 190 21.19 4.35 1.94
CA HIS A 190 21.35 3.88 0.58
C HIS A 190 22.39 2.75 0.49
N PRO A 191 22.19 1.75 -0.39
CA PRO A 191 21.09 1.63 -1.35
C PRO A 191 19.87 0.85 -0.80
N ASN A 192 19.81 0.60 0.51
CA ASN A 192 18.76 -0.24 1.08
C ASN A 192 17.44 0.52 1.14
N MET A 193 16.36 -0.19 0.83
CA MET A 193 15.02 0.16 1.30
C MET A 193 14.81 -0.38 2.73
N PRO A 194 13.81 0.09 3.51
CA PRO A 194 13.64 -0.34 4.89
C PRO A 194 13.25 -1.82 5.05
N TRP A 195 12.84 -2.50 3.98
CA TRP A 195 12.63 -3.96 3.96
C TRP A 195 13.88 -4.74 3.53
N ASP A 196 14.99 -4.09 3.18
CA ASP A 196 16.25 -4.77 2.85
C ASP A 196 17.12 -4.94 4.09
N GLY A 197 17.31 -3.85 4.83
CA GLY A 197 18.07 -3.85 6.07
C GLY A 197 18.02 -2.50 6.77
N THR A 198 17.76 -2.52 8.07
CA THR A 198 17.69 -1.34 8.94
C THR A 198 18.43 -1.59 10.25
N LYS A 199 18.69 -0.53 11.01
CA LYS A 199 19.29 -0.58 12.34
C LYS A 199 18.32 -0.03 13.37
N LEU A 200 18.22 -0.71 14.50
CA LEU A 200 17.52 -0.22 15.68
C LEU A 200 18.53 0.35 16.68
N TRP A 201 18.33 1.60 17.04
CA TRP A 201 19.18 2.34 17.96
C TRP A 201 18.47 2.60 19.27
N LEU A 202 19.25 2.77 20.34
CA LEU A 202 18.81 3.14 21.67
C LEU A 202 19.77 4.18 22.25
N GLY A 203 19.23 5.25 22.83
CA GLY A 203 20.00 6.28 23.53
C GLY A 203 19.31 6.75 24.81
N ASN A 204 20.10 7.17 25.79
CA ASN A 204 19.62 7.75 27.04
C ASN A 204 19.35 9.25 26.85
N ILE A 205 18.26 9.75 27.43
CA ILE A 205 17.90 11.17 27.45
C ILE A 205 18.50 11.80 28.70
N GLU A 206 19.39 12.78 28.52
CA GLU A 206 19.95 13.57 29.61
C GLU A 206 18.98 14.66 30.08
N SER A 207 19.26 15.28 31.23
CA SER A 207 18.40 16.31 31.84
C SER A 207 18.22 17.58 30.99
N ASN A 208 19.12 17.82 30.03
CA ASN A 208 19.01 18.90 29.05
C ASN A 208 18.23 18.47 27.78
N GLY A 209 17.67 17.26 27.76
CA GLY A 209 16.94 16.67 26.64
C GLY A 209 17.82 16.10 25.51
N SER A 210 19.15 16.20 25.60
CA SER A 210 20.06 15.62 24.60
C SER A 210 20.20 14.11 24.76
N LEU A 211 20.68 13.43 23.71
CA LEU A 211 20.90 11.98 23.71
C LEU A 211 22.35 11.63 24.03
N LYS A 212 22.55 10.56 24.81
CA LYS A 212 23.85 10.00 25.18
C LYS A 212 23.82 8.48 25.19
N ASP A 213 25.00 7.84 25.23
CA ASP A 213 25.17 6.38 25.29
C ASP A 213 24.43 5.69 24.13
N ILE A 214 24.49 6.31 22.96
CA ILE A 214 23.81 5.86 21.76
C ILE A 214 24.47 4.56 21.28
N GLN A 215 23.64 3.53 21.09
CA GLN A 215 24.09 2.21 20.64
C GLN A 215 23.11 1.63 19.61
N CYS A 216 23.66 0.95 18.61
CA CYS A 216 22.91 0.09 17.71
C CYS A 216 22.66 -1.24 18.44
N ILE A 217 21.41 -1.54 18.74
CA ILE A 217 21.03 -2.68 19.60
C ILE A 217 20.55 -3.90 18.80
N ALA A 218 20.14 -3.71 17.56
CA ALA A 218 19.76 -4.77 16.62
C ALA A 218 19.82 -4.25 15.18
N GLY A 219 19.83 -5.17 14.21
CA GLY A 219 19.75 -4.84 12.78
C GLY A 219 21.11 -4.79 12.09
N TYR A 220 21.08 -5.04 10.79
CA TYR A 220 22.26 -5.12 9.92
C TYR A 220 21.88 -4.78 8.47
N ILE A 221 22.85 -4.89 7.55
CA ILE A 221 22.64 -4.54 6.14
C ILE A 221 21.60 -5.42 5.44
N ASP A 222 21.35 -6.62 5.95
CA ASP A 222 20.41 -7.59 5.41
C ASP A 222 19.39 -8.04 6.46
N GLU A 223 19.13 -7.24 7.50
CA GLU A 223 18.10 -7.51 8.51
C GLU A 223 17.13 -6.34 8.58
N SER A 224 15.88 -6.55 8.17
CA SER A 224 14.84 -5.52 8.22
C SER A 224 14.18 -5.51 9.59
N ILE A 225 14.48 -4.48 10.37
CA ILE A 225 13.79 -4.16 11.62
C ILE A 225 12.76 -3.05 11.42
N ASN A 226 11.58 -3.24 12.00
CA ASN A 226 10.52 -2.24 12.02
C ASN A 226 9.72 -2.27 13.34
N GLU A 227 8.87 -1.25 13.51
CA GLU A 227 7.91 -1.10 14.60
C GLU A 227 8.46 -1.34 16.03
N PRO A 228 9.50 -0.61 16.47
CA PRO A 228 9.88 -0.65 17.88
C PRO A 228 8.74 -0.13 18.75
N LYS A 229 8.46 -0.79 19.87
CA LYS A 229 7.48 -0.36 20.88
C LYS A 229 7.92 -0.78 22.26
N TRP A 230 7.70 0.09 23.23
CA TRP A 230 7.91 -0.23 24.64
C TRP A 230 6.66 -0.91 25.23
N SER A 231 6.86 -1.99 25.97
CA SER A 231 5.82 -2.56 26.82
C SER A 231 5.50 -1.60 27.98
N PRO A 232 4.34 -1.77 28.64
CA PRO A 232 4.03 -1.02 29.86
C PRO A 232 5.09 -1.20 30.96
N GLY A 233 5.72 -2.37 31.01
CA GLY A 233 6.82 -2.69 31.95
C GLY A 233 8.19 -2.11 31.56
N GLY A 234 8.29 -1.38 30.45
CA GLY A 234 9.53 -0.72 30.01
C GLY A 234 10.52 -1.63 29.28
N GLN A 235 10.07 -2.75 28.71
CA GLN A 235 10.89 -3.59 27.81
C GLN A 235 10.66 -3.17 26.36
N LEU A 236 11.72 -3.16 25.55
CA LEU A 236 11.64 -2.78 24.13
C LEU A 236 11.39 -4.01 23.25
N TYR A 237 10.29 -3.97 22.51
CA TYR A 237 9.92 -4.96 21.50
C TYR A 237 10.08 -4.36 20.10
N TYR A 238 10.28 -5.21 19.10
CA TYR A 238 10.40 -4.82 17.70
C TYR A 238 10.07 -6.02 16.80
N VAL A 239 9.85 -5.78 15.51
CA VAL A 239 9.73 -6.82 14.51
C VAL A 239 11.03 -6.92 13.72
N SER A 240 11.54 -8.13 13.51
CA SER A 240 12.73 -8.40 12.69
C SER A 240 12.48 -9.58 11.75
N ASP A 241 13.01 -9.49 10.52
CA ASP A 241 12.99 -10.57 9.53
C ASP A 241 14.21 -11.51 9.58
N GLN A 242 15.03 -11.42 10.65
CA GLN A 242 16.24 -12.21 10.83
C GLN A 242 15.99 -13.74 10.74
N SER A 243 14.80 -14.22 11.14
CA SER A 243 14.43 -15.64 11.05
C SER A 243 14.06 -16.09 9.62
N GLY A 244 14.03 -15.17 8.65
CA GLY A 244 13.45 -15.35 7.32
C GLY A 244 11.97 -14.92 7.23
N TRP A 245 11.35 -14.61 8.37
CA TRP A 245 10.01 -14.07 8.51
C TRP A 245 10.02 -12.93 9.52
N ALA A 246 9.30 -11.85 9.25
CA ALA A 246 9.15 -10.73 10.17
C ALA A 246 8.37 -11.21 11.40
N ASN A 247 9.07 -11.54 12.48
CA ASN A 247 8.48 -11.99 13.74
C ASN A 247 8.75 -10.99 14.85
N LEU A 248 8.04 -11.11 15.98
CA LEU A 248 8.20 -10.25 17.15
C LEU A 248 9.41 -10.69 18.01
N TYR A 249 10.24 -9.72 18.39
CA TYR A 249 11.42 -9.88 19.25
C TYR A 249 11.30 -8.96 20.46
N CYS A 250 11.96 -9.34 21.55
CA CYS A 250 12.15 -8.52 22.75
C CYS A 250 13.65 -8.29 22.93
N TYR A 251 14.07 -7.04 23.06
CA TYR A 251 15.48 -6.69 23.24
C TYR A 251 15.99 -7.12 24.62
N GLN A 252 17.08 -7.86 24.62
CA GLN A 252 17.84 -8.24 25.80
C GLN A 252 19.31 -7.83 25.62
N SER A 253 19.82 -6.96 26.48
CA SER A 253 21.13 -6.30 26.31
C SER A 253 22.33 -7.25 26.21
N ASN A 254 22.20 -8.48 26.70
CA ASN A 254 23.29 -9.46 26.82
C ASN A 254 22.99 -10.80 26.12
N ALA A 255 22.00 -10.86 25.21
CA ALA A 255 21.61 -12.10 24.56
C ALA A 255 21.45 -11.93 23.05
N ASN A 256 21.66 -13.03 22.32
CA ASN A 256 21.14 -13.13 20.96
C ASN A 256 19.62 -13.23 21.06
N ASN A 257 18.93 -12.16 20.66
CA ASN A 257 17.48 -12.14 20.69
C ASN A 257 16.94 -13.20 19.73
N ALA A 258 15.96 -13.98 20.18
CA ALA A 258 15.21 -14.91 19.35
C ALA A 258 13.75 -14.41 19.23
N PRO A 259 13.01 -14.83 18.19
CA PRO A 259 11.59 -14.52 18.12
C PRO A 259 10.87 -14.99 19.38
N ILE A 260 9.98 -14.16 19.91
CA ILE A 260 9.14 -14.49 21.07
C ILE A 260 8.24 -15.67 20.73
N PHE A 261 7.70 -15.66 19.51
CA PHE A 261 6.89 -16.72 18.93
C PHE A 261 7.28 -16.91 17.45
N PRO A 262 8.16 -17.87 17.13
CA PRO A 262 8.52 -18.16 15.75
C PRO A 262 7.32 -18.68 14.96
N LEU A 263 7.00 -18.03 13.84
CA LEU A 263 5.91 -18.43 12.96
C LEU A 263 6.29 -18.11 11.51
N THR A 264 5.94 -19.00 10.59
CA THR A 264 6.04 -18.76 9.14
C THR A 264 4.92 -17.82 8.67
N ALA A 265 4.97 -16.60 9.17
CA ALA A 265 4.04 -15.51 8.92
C ALA A 265 4.75 -14.18 9.17
N GLU A 266 4.27 -13.11 8.55
CA GLU A 266 4.82 -11.77 8.73
C GLU A 266 3.96 -10.99 9.74
N PHE A 267 4.54 -10.56 10.86
CA PHE A 267 3.93 -9.67 11.85
C PHE A 267 4.11 -8.19 11.48
N SER A 268 4.41 -7.88 10.22
CA SER A 268 4.60 -6.53 9.72
C SER A 268 4.40 -6.49 8.20
N TYR A 269 4.45 -5.29 7.64
CA TYR A 269 4.39 -5.03 6.20
C TYR A 269 5.50 -4.05 5.80
N PRO A 270 5.83 -3.93 4.50
CA PRO A 270 6.86 -3.01 4.03
C PRO A 270 6.65 -1.57 4.51
N HIS A 271 7.69 -0.99 5.10
CA HIS A 271 7.65 0.34 5.71
C HIS A 271 7.73 1.46 4.67
N TRP A 272 6.71 1.57 3.80
CA TRP A 272 6.56 2.65 2.82
C TRP A 272 6.13 3.97 3.45
N VAL A 273 5.25 3.89 4.47
CA VAL A 273 4.63 5.03 5.15
C VAL A 273 4.87 4.96 6.65
N PHE A 274 4.95 6.11 7.31
CA PHE A 274 5.06 6.17 8.77
C PHE A 274 3.76 5.81 9.49
N GLY A 275 3.87 5.52 10.79
CA GLY A 275 2.73 5.20 11.64
C GLY A 275 2.28 3.74 11.56
N LEU A 276 3.13 2.87 10.99
CA LEU A 276 2.97 1.43 10.95
C LEU A 276 2.63 0.88 12.34
N SER A 277 1.63 0.00 12.39
CA SER A 277 1.15 -0.59 13.64
C SER A 277 0.42 -1.89 13.41
N THR A 278 1.11 -2.99 13.65
CA THR A 278 0.58 -4.36 13.60
C THR A 278 0.50 -5.01 14.97
N TYR A 279 1.08 -4.42 16.02
CA TYR A 279 0.91 -4.96 17.38
C TYR A 279 0.78 -3.89 18.46
N THR A 280 0.26 -4.27 19.61
CA THR A 280 0.10 -3.39 20.77
C THR A 280 0.05 -4.22 22.05
N PHE A 281 0.21 -3.58 23.21
CA PHE A 281 0.13 -4.27 24.50
C PHE A 281 -1.26 -4.07 25.10
N THR A 282 -1.87 -5.17 25.53
CA THR A 282 -3.12 -5.17 26.31
C THR A 282 -2.86 -5.40 27.80
N SER A 283 -1.64 -5.84 28.14
CA SER A 283 -1.06 -5.90 29.49
C SER A 283 0.46 -6.07 29.41
N GLU A 284 1.15 -6.17 30.56
CA GLU A 284 2.58 -6.53 30.60
C GLU A 284 2.89 -7.96 30.09
N GLN A 285 1.88 -8.83 30.03
CA GLN A 285 2.03 -10.24 29.71
C GLN A 285 1.37 -10.65 28.39
N GLU A 286 0.70 -9.71 27.69
CA GLU A 286 -0.08 -10.01 26.51
C GLU A 286 0.13 -8.94 25.42
N ILE A 287 0.48 -9.41 24.23
CA ILE A 287 0.52 -8.63 23.00
C ILE A 287 -0.72 -8.96 22.19
N LEU A 288 -1.45 -7.95 21.74
CA LEU A 288 -2.39 -8.09 20.64
C LEU A 288 -1.65 -7.78 19.34
N CYS A 289 -1.75 -8.66 18.35
CA CYS A 289 -1.02 -8.52 17.10
C CYS A 289 -1.85 -8.95 15.89
N THR A 290 -1.48 -8.39 14.75
CA THR A 290 -1.93 -8.80 13.43
C THR A 290 -0.75 -9.38 12.67
N TYR A 291 -0.99 -10.46 11.93
CA TYR A 291 0.02 -11.09 11.09
C TYR A 291 -0.59 -11.55 9.78
N THR A 292 0.20 -11.60 8.71
CA THR A 292 -0.19 -12.17 7.42
C THR A 292 0.45 -13.54 7.22
N GLN A 293 -0.38 -14.49 6.83
CA GLN A 293 0.03 -15.83 6.43
C GLN A 293 -0.70 -16.17 5.13
N ASP A 294 0.05 -16.60 4.12
CA ASP A 294 -0.47 -16.89 2.77
C ASP A 294 -1.23 -15.69 2.15
N GLY A 295 -0.73 -14.48 2.44
CA GLY A 295 -1.32 -13.22 1.95
C GLY A 295 -2.63 -12.79 2.62
N ARG A 296 -3.11 -13.52 3.64
CA ARG A 296 -4.30 -13.16 4.45
C ARG A 296 -3.89 -12.68 5.83
N TRP A 297 -4.52 -11.63 6.33
CA TRP A 297 -4.28 -11.12 7.68
C TRP A 297 -5.20 -11.76 8.73
N TYR A 298 -4.63 -11.94 9.92
CA TYR A 298 -5.29 -12.47 11.10
C TYR A 298 -5.06 -11.53 12.28
N LEU A 299 -5.96 -11.55 13.26
CA LEU A 299 -5.79 -10.90 14.56
C LEU A 299 -5.62 -11.98 15.63
N GLY A 300 -4.68 -11.80 16.54
CA GLY A 300 -4.46 -12.73 17.65
C GLY A 300 -3.89 -12.09 18.89
N THR A 301 -4.03 -12.78 20.01
CA THR A 301 -3.39 -12.44 21.29
C THR A 301 -2.23 -13.40 21.54
N LEU A 302 -1.04 -12.86 21.71
CA LEU A 302 0.17 -13.57 22.11
C LEU A 302 0.37 -13.39 23.62
N ASN A 303 0.22 -14.48 24.37
CA ASN A 303 0.65 -14.56 25.77
C ASN A 303 2.19 -14.69 25.80
N ILE A 304 2.86 -13.72 26.42
CA ILE A 304 4.32 -13.62 26.46
C ILE A 304 4.94 -14.73 27.34
N PRO A 305 4.51 -14.94 28.61
CA PRO A 305 5.07 -16.00 29.45
C PRO A 305 4.95 -17.42 28.86
N ASP A 306 3.77 -17.74 28.35
CA ASP A 306 3.41 -19.09 27.86
C ASP A 306 3.82 -19.29 26.41
N LYS A 307 4.23 -18.21 25.70
CA LYS A 307 4.53 -18.19 24.27
C LYS A 307 3.42 -18.83 23.45
N GLN A 308 2.18 -18.45 23.74
CA GLN A 308 1.00 -19.00 23.10
C GLN A 308 0.27 -17.91 22.32
N LEU A 309 0.08 -18.16 21.02
CA LEU A 309 -0.75 -17.33 20.15
C LEU A 309 -2.16 -17.92 20.05
N SER A 310 -3.17 -17.10 20.33
CA SER A 310 -4.59 -17.43 20.18
C SER A 310 -5.21 -16.51 19.13
N ILE A 311 -5.85 -17.09 18.12
CA ILE A 311 -6.51 -16.36 17.03
C ILE A 311 -7.85 -15.81 17.51
N LEU A 312 -8.16 -14.56 17.17
CA LEU A 312 -9.47 -13.96 17.35
C LEU A 312 -10.26 -14.11 16.06
N GLU A 313 -11.25 -15.00 16.07
CA GLU A 313 -12.11 -15.29 14.92
C GLU A 313 -13.01 -14.07 14.60
N LEU A 314 -12.59 -13.30 13.60
CA LEU A 314 -13.28 -12.11 13.09
C LEU A 314 -13.45 -12.22 11.57
N PRO A 315 -14.47 -11.57 10.98
CA PRO A 315 -14.74 -11.70 9.54
C PRO A 315 -13.72 -10.99 8.63
N TYR A 316 -12.69 -10.37 9.21
CA TYR A 316 -11.73 -9.55 8.46
C TYR A 316 -10.63 -10.41 7.83
N SER A 317 -10.29 -10.09 6.58
CA SER A 317 -9.23 -10.72 5.79
C SER A 317 -8.03 -9.79 5.60
N ASN A 318 -8.19 -8.51 5.94
CA ASN A 318 -7.15 -7.50 6.01
C ASN A 318 -7.37 -6.63 7.25
N ILE A 319 -6.30 -6.40 8.01
CA ILE A 319 -6.32 -5.69 9.29
C ILE A 319 -5.11 -4.76 9.36
N ALA A 320 -5.35 -3.49 9.70
CA ALA A 320 -4.30 -2.49 9.79
C ALA A 320 -4.54 -1.49 10.93
N SER A 321 -3.52 -0.67 11.23
CA SER A 321 -3.57 0.41 12.21
C SER A 321 -4.01 -0.06 13.61
N LEU A 322 -3.57 -1.23 14.07
CA LEU A 322 -3.98 -1.78 15.36
C LEU A 322 -3.55 -0.88 16.53
N ARG A 323 -4.49 -0.49 17.40
CA ARG A 323 -4.22 0.25 18.66
C ARG A 323 -5.05 -0.32 19.79
N SER A 324 -4.52 -0.24 21.01
CA SER A 324 -5.25 -0.61 22.23
C SER A 324 -5.13 0.47 23.30
N GLN A 325 -6.14 0.49 24.17
CA GLN A 325 -6.07 1.07 25.50
C GLN A 325 -6.68 0.04 26.44
N ASP A 326 -5.82 -0.58 27.26
CA ASP A 326 -6.15 -1.78 28.04
C ASP A 326 -6.75 -2.89 27.14
N LYS A 327 -7.97 -3.33 27.44
CA LYS A 327 -8.72 -4.36 26.71
C LYS A 327 -9.65 -3.79 25.64
N LYS A 328 -9.60 -2.49 25.38
CA LYS A 328 -10.31 -1.81 24.29
C LYS A 328 -9.37 -1.68 23.10
N VAL A 329 -9.85 -2.02 21.93
CA VAL A 329 -9.05 -2.09 20.70
C VAL A 329 -9.75 -1.30 19.61
N VAL A 330 -8.97 -0.58 18.80
CA VAL A 330 -9.43 -0.01 17.53
C VAL A 330 -8.49 -0.42 16.42
N PHE A 331 -9.05 -0.76 15.27
CA PHE A 331 -8.29 -1.12 14.08
C PHE A 331 -9.09 -0.81 12.80
N LEU A 332 -8.41 -0.86 11.67
CA LEU A 332 -9.05 -0.88 10.35
C LEU A 332 -9.21 -2.33 9.92
N GLY A 333 -10.44 -2.74 9.61
CA GLY A 333 -10.76 -4.09 9.14
C GLY A 333 -11.55 -4.06 7.84
N SER A 334 -11.20 -4.91 6.89
CA SER A 334 -12.03 -5.24 5.72
C SER A 334 -12.13 -6.75 5.57
N SER A 335 -13.27 -7.23 5.06
CA SER A 335 -13.44 -8.62 4.66
C SER A 335 -13.32 -8.76 3.13
N THR A 336 -13.63 -9.94 2.60
CA THR A 336 -13.70 -10.18 1.16
C THR A 336 -14.92 -9.52 0.50
N ILE A 337 -15.95 -9.20 1.29
CA ILE A 337 -17.25 -8.68 0.82
C ILE A 337 -17.70 -7.38 1.50
N GLU A 338 -17.00 -6.93 2.55
CA GLU A 338 -17.30 -5.70 3.29
C GLU A 338 -16.16 -4.67 3.17
N PRO A 339 -16.47 -3.40 2.92
CA PRO A 339 -15.46 -2.34 2.83
C PRO A 339 -14.69 -2.15 4.13
N THR A 340 -13.50 -1.54 4.00
CA THR A 340 -12.69 -1.11 5.14
C THR A 340 -13.51 -0.28 6.11
N SER A 341 -13.43 -0.63 7.38
CA SER A 341 -14.14 0.02 8.47
C SER A 341 -13.21 0.32 9.64
N VAL A 342 -13.48 1.40 10.36
CA VAL A 342 -12.96 1.61 11.72
C VAL A 342 -13.77 0.72 12.65
N VAL A 343 -13.10 -0.27 13.26
CA VAL A 343 -13.72 -1.27 14.11
C VAL A 343 -13.22 -1.09 15.53
N TYR A 344 -14.17 -0.96 16.45
CA TYR A 344 -13.93 -1.05 17.89
C TYR A 344 -14.15 -2.50 18.34
N LEU A 345 -13.24 -3.03 19.16
CA LEU A 345 -13.33 -4.36 19.76
C LEU A 345 -13.11 -4.25 21.27
N ASP A 346 -14.04 -4.80 22.04
CA ASP A 346 -13.87 -5.03 23.47
C ASP A 346 -13.44 -6.48 23.71
N LEU A 347 -12.19 -6.68 24.16
CA LEU A 347 -11.63 -8.01 24.39
C LEU A 347 -12.23 -8.72 25.60
N ASN A 348 -12.84 -8.02 26.56
CA ASN A 348 -13.50 -8.66 27.70
C ASN A 348 -14.84 -9.25 27.30
N LEU A 349 -15.55 -8.58 26.39
CA LEU A 349 -16.87 -8.99 25.91
C LEU A 349 -16.81 -9.82 24.64
N SER A 350 -15.66 -9.85 23.96
CA SER A 350 -15.49 -10.39 22.60
C SER A 350 -16.53 -9.80 21.62
N GLN A 351 -16.77 -8.49 21.74
CA GLN A 351 -17.77 -7.78 20.93
C GLN A 351 -17.13 -6.73 20.05
N THR A 352 -17.51 -6.73 18.77
CA THR A 352 -17.12 -5.70 17.81
C THR A 352 -18.23 -4.70 17.58
N LYS A 353 -17.83 -3.47 17.24
CA LYS A 353 -18.70 -2.39 16.80
C LYS A 353 -18.03 -1.65 15.65
N VAL A 354 -18.71 -1.57 14.50
CA VAL A 354 -18.29 -0.72 13.40
C VAL A 354 -18.60 0.73 13.75
N LEU A 355 -17.57 1.59 13.78
CA LEU A 355 -17.71 3.02 14.07
C LEU A 355 -17.91 3.83 12.79
N LYS A 356 -17.23 3.44 11.72
CA LYS A 356 -17.26 4.10 10.42
C LYS A 356 -16.90 3.11 9.33
N THR A 357 -17.60 3.13 8.20
CA THR A 357 -17.25 2.37 7.00
C THR A 357 -16.79 3.33 5.90
N SER A 358 -15.84 2.89 5.08
CA SER A 358 -15.26 3.71 4.00
C SER A 358 -16.26 4.04 2.90
N SER A 359 -17.25 3.18 2.66
CA SER A 359 -18.31 3.37 1.67
C SER A 359 -19.56 2.63 2.09
N ASN A 360 -20.73 3.20 1.78
CA ASN A 360 -22.01 2.52 1.92
C ASN A 360 -22.32 1.80 0.61
N ILE A 361 -22.50 0.49 0.66
CA ILE A 361 -22.72 -0.34 -0.52
C ILE A 361 -24.05 -1.05 -0.36
N ASP A 362 -25.00 -0.67 -1.20
CA ASP A 362 -26.30 -1.31 -1.32
C ASP A 362 -26.30 -2.20 -2.58
N VAL A 363 -25.51 -3.27 -2.53
CA VAL A 363 -25.40 -4.28 -3.59
C VAL A 363 -25.55 -5.66 -2.96
N ASP A 364 -26.40 -6.48 -3.57
CA ASP A 364 -26.63 -7.86 -3.16
C ASP A 364 -25.34 -8.69 -3.23
N SER A 365 -25.05 -9.49 -2.20
CA SER A 365 -23.83 -10.30 -2.13
C SER A 365 -23.72 -11.34 -3.25
N GLY A 366 -24.83 -11.66 -3.94
CA GLY A 366 -24.85 -12.49 -5.13
C GLY A 366 -24.05 -11.94 -6.33
N TYR A 367 -23.63 -10.67 -6.30
CA TYR A 367 -22.71 -10.08 -7.29
C TYR A 367 -21.24 -10.05 -6.84
N PHE A 368 -20.93 -10.48 -5.62
CA PHE A 368 -19.56 -10.46 -5.11
C PHE A 368 -18.89 -11.83 -5.26
N SER A 369 -17.81 -11.84 -6.04
CA SER A 369 -16.91 -12.97 -6.15
C SER A 369 -15.96 -13.01 -4.95
N GLU A 370 -15.91 -14.15 -4.26
CA GLU A 370 -14.95 -14.39 -3.19
C GLU A 370 -13.61 -14.87 -3.77
N PRO A 371 -12.48 -14.45 -3.19
CA PRO A 371 -11.16 -14.86 -3.64
C PRO A 371 -10.86 -16.33 -3.30
N GLU A 372 -10.32 -17.06 -4.26
CA GLU A 372 -9.65 -18.36 -4.09
C GLU A 372 -8.13 -18.11 -4.00
N PHE A 373 -7.50 -18.53 -2.89
CA PHE A 373 -6.04 -18.57 -2.83
C PHE A 373 -5.53 -19.68 -3.74
N ILE A 374 -4.63 -19.35 -4.66
CA ILE A 374 -4.02 -20.34 -5.56
C ILE A 374 -2.50 -20.31 -5.48
N GLU A 375 -1.93 -21.51 -5.59
CA GLU A 375 -0.50 -21.74 -5.76
C GLU A 375 -0.27 -22.35 -7.14
N PHE A 376 0.70 -21.84 -7.87
CA PHE A 376 1.00 -22.33 -9.21
C PHE A 376 2.51 -22.44 -9.45
N PRO A 377 2.95 -23.43 -10.25
CA PRO A 377 4.36 -23.58 -10.60
C PRO A 377 4.82 -22.41 -11.48
N THR A 378 6.06 -21.99 -11.27
CA THR A 378 6.75 -20.98 -12.09
C THR A 378 8.19 -21.42 -12.37
N GLU A 379 8.96 -20.55 -13.00
CA GLU A 379 10.32 -20.81 -13.45
C GLU A 379 11.22 -21.40 -12.36
N LYS A 380 12.19 -22.21 -12.79
CA LYS A 380 13.22 -22.83 -11.91
C LYS A 380 12.64 -23.74 -10.82
N GLY A 381 11.45 -24.31 -11.05
CA GLY A 381 10.81 -25.24 -10.11
C GLY A 381 10.29 -24.57 -8.84
N LEU A 382 10.05 -23.25 -8.89
CA LEU A 382 9.50 -22.48 -7.79
C LEU A 382 7.97 -22.44 -7.86
N THR A 383 7.34 -21.98 -6.78
CA THR A 383 5.89 -21.74 -6.69
C THR A 383 5.64 -20.23 -6.60
N ALA A 384 4.57 -19.74 -7.24
CA ALA A 384 4.06 -18.38 -7.06
C ALA A 384 2.60 -18.40 -6.61
N TYR A 385 2.13 -17.25 -6.12
CA TYR A 385 0.87 -17.13 -5.40
C TYR A 385 -0.05 -16.10 -6.04
N ALA A 386 -1.36 -16.30 -5.94
CA ALA A 386 -2.33 -15.33 -6.40
C ALA A 386 -3.69 -15.49 -5.72
N TRP A 387 -4.52 -14.46 -5.84
CA TRP A 387 -5.94 -14.52 -5.57
C TRP A 387 -6.71 -14.61 -6.89
N TYR A 388 -7.43 -15.71 -7.10
CA TYR A 388 -8.32 -15.87 -8.24
C TYR A 388 -9.76 -15.56 -7.85
N TYR A 389 -10.42 -14.72 -8.64
CA TYR A 389 -11.83 -14.40 -8.50
C TYR A 389 -12.56 -14.89 -9.75
N ALA A 390 -13.45 -15.87 -9.58
CA ALA A 390 -14.27 -16.36 -10.67
C ALA A 390 -15.36 -15.34 -11.06
N PRO A 391 -15.89 -15.38 -12.29
CA PRO A 391 -17.07 -14.62 -12.65
C PRO A 391 -18.25 -14.88 -11.70
N LYS A 392 -18.93 -13.83 -11.23
CA LYS A 392 -20.02 -13.96 -10.26
C LYS A 392 -21.10 -12.92 -10.47
N ASN A 393 -22.29 -13.38 -10.83
CA ASN A 393 -23.48 -12.54 -10.97
C ASN A 393 -24.72 -13.39 -10.69
N LYS A 394 -25.61 -12.95 -9.79
CA LYS A 394 -26.79 -13.75 -9.41
C LYS A 394 -27.86 -13.82 -10.50
N ASP A 395 -27.89 -12.86 -11.42
CA ASP A 395 -28.92 -12.75 -12.45
C ASP A 395 -28.50 -13.41 -13.78
N TYR A 396 -27.23 -13.79 -13.90
CA TYR A 396 -26.65 -14.31 -15.13
C TYR A 396 -25.99 -15.68 -14.92
N SER A 397 -26.01 -16.47 -15.98
CA SER A 397 -25.22 -17.68 -16.13
C SER A 397 -24.61 -17.71 -17.54
N PHE A 398 -23.68 -18.63 -17.76
CA PHE A 398 -23.01 -18.81 -19.05
C PHE A 398 -23.51 -20.07 -19.76
N SER A 399 -23.26 -20.14 -21.06
CA SER A 399 -23.59 -21.30 -21.88
C SER A 399 -22.64 -22.48 -21.58
N ASN A 400 -23.15 -23.72 -21.68
CA ASN A 400 -22.33 -24.89 -21.34
C ASN A 400 -21.11 -25.00 -22.27
N GLY A 401 -19.90 -25.04 -21.69
CA GLY A 401 -18.63 -25.13 -22.40
C GLY A 401 -17.96 -23.80 -22.76
N GLU A 402 -18.61 -22.66 -22.51
CA GLU A 402 -17.96 -21.35 -22.61
C GLU A 402 -17.06 -21.11 -21.38
N LEU A 403 -15.87 -20.55 -21.59
CA LEU A 403 -14.94 -20.16 -20.52
C LEU A 403 -14.81 -18.64 -20.46
N PRO A 404 -14.60 -18.03 -19.28
CA PRO A 404 -14.53 -16.58 -19.16
C PRO A 404 -13.21 -16.00 -19.68
N PRO A 405 -13.19 -14.76 -20.21
CA PRO A 405 -11.95 -14.01 -20.38
C PRO A 405 -11.29 -13.78 -19.01
N LEU A 406 -9.96 -13.69 -18.98
CA LEU A 406 -9.19 -13.42 -17.77
C LEU A 406 -8.57 -12.02 -17.81
N LEU A 407 -8.72 -11.26 -16.74
CA LEU A 407 -7.89 -10.10 -16.46
C LEU A 407 -6.86 -10.43 -15.38
N VAL A 408 -5.58 -10.44 -15.76
CA VAL A 408 -4.46 -10.55 -14.82
C VAL A 408 -4.07 -9.16 -14.33
N LYS A 409 -3.92 -9.01 -13.02
CA LYS A 409 -3.47 -7.78 -12.38
C LYS A 409 -2.09 -7.99 -11.75
N SER A 410 -1.18 -7.09 -12.10
CA SER A 410 0.10 -6.91 -11.41
C SER A 410 0.00 -5.68 -10.50
N HIS A 411 0.23 -5.86 -9.20
CA HIS A 411 0.23 -4.75 -8.25
C HIS A 411 1.51 -3.91 -8.37
N GLY A 412 1.43 -2.65 -7.92
CA GLY A 412 2.60 -1.78 -7.75
C GLY A 412 3.39 -2.10 -6.48
N GLY A 413 4.45 -1.34 -6.21
CA GLY A 413 5.39 -1.59 -5.11
C GLY A 413 6.82 -1.51 -5.64
N PRO A 414 7.36 -2.57 -6.28
CA PRO A 414 6.82 -3.94 -6.38
C PRO A 414 6.89 -4.72 -5.06
N THR A 415 7.58 -4.21 -4.03
CA THR A 415 7.57 -4.78 -2.68
C THR A 415 6.27 -4.42 -1.94
N ALA A 416 5.19 -5.11 -2.30
CA ALA A 416 3.86 -5.01 -1.71
C ALA A 416 3.14 -6.37 -1.83
N ALA A 417 1.81 -6.41 -1.70
CA ALA A 417 1.04 -7.63 -1.93
C ALA A 417 -0.37 -7.33 -2.45
N ALA A 418 -0.88 -8.22 -3.28
CA ALA A 418 -2.31 -8.37 -3.52
C ALA A 418 -2.99 -8.95 -2.27
N THR A 419 -4.07 -8.30 -1.81
CA THR A 419 -4.77 -8.69 -0.58
C THR A 419 -6.20 -9.15 -0.89
N PRO A 420 -6.74 -10.12 -0.13
CA PRO A 420 -8.12 -10.58 -0.28
C PRO A 420 -9.11 -9.62 0.39
N SER A 421 -8.94 -8.32 0.16
CA SER A 421 -9.81 -7.24 0.68
C SER A 421 -10.93 -6.93 -0.31
N PHE A 422 -12.06 -6.47 0.20
CA PHE A 422 -13.16 -6.02 -0.62
C PHE A 422 -12.74 -4.89 -1.57
N SER A 423 -13.00 -5.08 -2.86
CA SER A 423 -12.67 -4.11 -3.90
C SER A 423 -13.75 -4.09 -4.97
N LEU A 424 -14.55 -3.01 -5.02
CA LEU A 424 -15.53 -2.82 -6.08
C LEU A 424 -14.88 -2.79 -7.47
N LYS A 425 -13.60 -2.41 -7.59
CA LYS A 425 -12.87 -2.46 -8.86
C LYS A 425 -12.69 -3.90 -9.35
N ILE A 426 -12.40 -4.86 -8.46
CA ILE A 426 -12.37 -6.28 -8.83
C ILE A 426 -13.79 -6.76 -9.15
N GLN A 427 -14.75 -6.41 -8.29
CA GLN A 427 -16.14 -6.84 -8.48
C GLN A 427 -16.78 -6.28 -9.75
N TYR A 428 -16.33 -5.12 -10.25
CA TYR A 428 -16.73 -4.56 -11.54
C TYR A 428 -16.50 -5.54 -12.69
N TRP A 429 -15.35 -6.21 -12.70
CA TRP A 429 -14.96 -7.19 -13.72
C TRP A 429 -15.66 -8.52 -13.52
N THR A 430 -15.62 -9.07 -12.30
CA THR A 430 -16.18 -10.40 -12.00
C THR A 430 -17.70 -10.44 -12.20
N SER A 431 -18.40 -9.36 -11.84
CA SER A 431 -19.85 -9.23 -12.05
C SER A 431 -20.26 -9.06 -13.52
N ARG A 432 -19.31 -8.72 -14.39
CA ARG A 432 -19.50 -8.62 -15.86
C ARG A 432 -19.07 -9.87 -16.61
N GLY A 433 -18.60 -10.91 -15.92
CA GLY A 433 -18.27 -12.18 -16.53
C GLY A 433 -16.77 -12.43 -16.72
N PHE A 434 -15.89 -11.58 -16.20
CA PHE A 434 -14.44 -11.81 -16.28
C PHE A 434 -13.97 -12.67 -15.11
N GLY A 435 -13.04 -13.59 -15.37
CA GLY A 435 -12.14 -14.06 -14.33
C GLY A 435 -11.15 -12.95 -14.00
N TYR A 436 -10.73 -12.86 -12.74
CA TYR A 436 -9.73 -11.89 -12.31
C TYR A 436 -8.64 -12.59 -11.51
N LEU A 437 -7.38 -12.36 -11.87
CA LEU A 437 -6.22 -12.97 -11.20
C LEU A 437 -5.33 -11.87 -10.65
N ASP A 438 -5.31 -11.71 -9.33
CA ASP A 438 -4.46 -10.73 -8.63
C ASP A 438 -3.17 -11.42 -8.16
N VAL A 439 -2.08 -11.20 -8.89
CA VAL A 439 -0.85 -12.00 -8.76
C VAL A 439 0.05 -11.42 -7.67
N ASN A 440 0.35 -12.23 -6.66
CA ASN A 440 1.44 -12.00 -5.72
C ASN A 440 2.70 -12.62 -6.30
N TYR A 441 3.34 -11.94 -7.26
CA TYR A 441 4.54 -12.43 -7.93
C TYR A 441 5.76 -12.48 -6.99
N GLY A 442 6.77 -13.28 -7.31
CA GLY A 442 8.04 -13.33 -6.56
C GLY A 442 8.62 -11.93 -6.39
N GLY A 443 8.78 -11.47 -5.15
CA GLY A 443 8.94 -10.04 -4.84
C GLY A 443 7.91 -9.51 -3.85
N SER A 444 6.72 -10.13 -3.85
CA SER A 444 5.62 -9.76 -2.97
C SER A 444 5.91 -10.09 -1.51
N THR A 445 5.23 -9.38 -0.62
CA THR A 445 5.31 -9.59 0.83
C THR A 445 4.19 -10.47 1.36
N GLY A 446 4.33 -10.97 2.59
CA GLY A 446 3.37 -11.91 3.18
C GLY A 446 3.72 -13.38 2.99
N PHE A 447 4.83 -13.67 2.30
CA PHE A 447 5.31 -15.03 1.96
C PHE A 447 6.76 -15.26 2.41
N GLY A 448 7.27 -14.45 3.33
CA GLY A 448 8.62 -14.56 3.86
C GLY A 448 9.66 -13.76 3.05
N LYS A 449 10.77 -13.47 3.71
CA LYS A 449 11.93 -12.76 3.15
C LYS A 449 12.46 -13.42 1.88
N ALA A 450 12.55 -14.75 1.86
CA ALA A 450 13.05 -15.48 0.70
C ALA A 450 12.18 -15.27 -0.54
N TYR A 451 10.85 -15.19 -0.38
CA TYR A 451 9.94 -14.91 -1.48
C TYR A 451 10.05 -13.47 -1.96
N ARG A 452 10.14 -12.50 -1.03
CA ARG A 452 10.40 -11.08 -1.32
C ARG A 452 11.71 -10.88 -2.09
N GLN A 453 12.78 -11.57 -1.70
CA GLN A 453 14.09 -11.47 -2.33
C GLN A 453 14.18 -12.16 -3.70
N ARG A 454 13.15 -12.90 -4.14
CA ARG A 454 13.14 -13.46 -5.51
C ARG A 454 13.24 -12.39 -6.58
N LEU A 455 12.79 -11.16 -6.29
CA LEU A 455 12.85 -10.04 -7.23
C LEU A 455 14.20 -9.32 -7.25
N ASP A 456 15.09 -9.60 -6.29
CA ASP A 456 16.45 -9.04 -6.27
C ASP A 456 17.16 -9.37 -7.59
N LYS A 457 17.64 -8.34 -8.29
CA LYS A 457 18.26 -8.42 -9.62
C LYS A 457 17.39 -9.07 -10.70
N ASN A 458 16.10 -9.29 -10.45
CA ASN A 458 15.19 -10.05 -11.33
C ASN A 458 13.89 -9.31 -11.66
N TRP A 459 13.76 -8.01 -11.32
CA TRP A 459 12.63 -7.21 -11.78
C TRP A 459 12.64 -7.07 -13.30
N GLY A 460 11.48 -7.28 -13.93
CA GLY A 460 11.32 -7.44 -15.38
C GLY A 460 11.41 -8.88 -15.87
N VAL A 461 11.61 -9.83 -14.96
CA VAL A 461 11.78 -11.26 -15.28
C VAL A 461 10.87 -12.09 -14.39
N VAL A 462 11.05 -12.04 -13.07
CA VAL A 462 10.28 -12.88 -12.14
C VAL A 462 8.82 -12.44 -12.07
N ASP A 463 8.59 -11.15 -11.93
CA ASP A 463 7.25 -10.54 -11.92
C ASP A 463 6.48 -10.83 -13.23
N VAL A 464 7.17 -10.73 -14.36
CA VAL A 464 6.61 -11.02 -15.70
C VAL A 464 6.25 -12.50 -15.84
N ASN A 465 7.19 -13.40 -15.52
CA ASN A 465 6.99 -14.84 -15.66
C ASN A 465 5.91 -15.36 -14.72
N ASP A 466 5.84 -14.86 -13.48
CA ASP A 466 4.82 -15.27 -12.53
C ASP A 466 3.41 -14.85 -13.01
N CYS A 467 3.25 -13.66 -13.60
CA CYS A 467 1.98 -13.25 -14.21
C CYS A 467 1.58 -14.13 -15.40
N ILE A 468 2.54 -14.45 -16.28
CA ILE A 468 2.33 -15.32 -17.45
C ILE A 468 1.96 -16.74 -17.01
N ASN A 469 2.69 -17.30 -16.05
CA ASN A 469 2.48 -18.66 -15.56
C ASN A 469 1.14 -18.78 -14.81
N GLY A 470 0.73 -17.75 -14.06
CA GLY A 470 -0.60 -17.71 -13.43
C GLY A 470 -1.75 -17.76 -14.44
N ALA A 471 -1.65 -16.99 -15.54
CA ALA A 471 -2.63 -17.05 -16.63
C ALA A 471 -2.67 -18.43 -17.32
N LYS A 472 -1.50 -18.96 -17.71
CA LYS A 472 -1.37 -20.28 -18.34
C LYS A 472 -1.90 -21.39 -17.45
N TYR A 473 -1.65 -21.32 -16.15
CA TYR A 473 -2.14 -22.28 -15.16
C TYR A 473 -3.68 -22.33 -15.13
N LEU A 474 -4.36 -21.19 -15.03
CA LEU A 474 -5.82 -21.15 -15.02
C LEU A 474 -6.42 -21.63 -16.35
N ALA A 475 -5.81 -21.28 -17.49
CA ALA A 475 -6.24 -21.74 -18.80
C ALA A 475 -6.10 -23.25 -18.94
N ALA A 476 -4.98 -23.83 -18.50
CA ALA A 476 -4.75 -25.28 -18.52
C ALA A 476 -5.72 -26.06 -17.62
N GLN A 477 -6.22 -25.45 -16.55
CA GLN A 477 -7.26 -26.02 -15.70
C GLN A 477 -8.67 -25.91 -16.30
N GLY A 478 -8.84 -25.22 -17.43
CA GLY A 478 -10.16 -24.93 -17.99
C GLY A 478 -10.98 -23.98 -17.11
N LYS A 479 -10.34 -23.14 -16.29
CA LYS A 479 -11.03 -22.11 -15.48
C LYS A 479 -11.31 -20.84 -16.29
N VAL A 480 -10.50 -20.57 -17.32
CA VAL A 480 -10.57 -19.36 -18.17
C VAL A 480 -10.24 -19.70 -19.62
N ASP A 481 -10.62 -18.80 -20.53
CA ASP A 481 -10.35 -18.88 -21.96
C ASP A 481 -8.92 -18.42 -22.28
N GLY A 482 -8.08 -19.36 -22.73
CA GLY A 482 -6.68 -19.10 -23.09
C GLY A 482 -6.48 -18.15 -24.29
N ASP A 483 -7.52 -17.93 -25.09
CA ASP A 483 -7.50 -16.99 -26.23
C ASP A 483 -8.05 -15.60 -25.86
N ARG A 484 -8.50 -15.41 -24.60
CA ARG A 484 -9.00 -14.12 -24.09
C ARG A 484 -8.34 -13.73 -22.77
N LEU A 485 -7.01 -13.74 -22.77
CA LEU A 485 -6.18 -13.34 -21.65
C LEU A 485 -5.74 -11.88 -21.81
N ALA A 486 -6.06 -11.04 -20.82
CA ALA A 486 -5.60 -9.66 -20.72
C ALA A 486 -4.72 -9.45 -19.47
N ILE A 487 -3.83 -8.47 -19.52
CA ILE A 487 -3.03 -8.04 -18.36
C ILE A 487 -3.12 -6.52 -18.18
N SER A 488 -3.21 -6.08 -16.93
CA SER A 488 -3.37 -4.67 -16.57
C SER A 488 -2.56 -4.33 -15.33
N GLY A 489 -1.97 -3.14 -15.29
CA GLY A 489 -1.12 -2.73 -14.17
C GLY A 489 -0.86 -1.23 -14.18
N GLY A 490 -0.53 -0.69 -13.01
CA GLY A 490 -0.14 0.72 -12.86
C GLY A 490 1.23 0.88 -12.23
N SER A 491 1.94 1.96 -12.56
CA SER A 491 3.29 2.23 -12.05
C SER A 491 4.23 1.02 -12.26
N ALA A 492 4.86 0.47 -11.21
CA ALA A 492 5.65 -0.77 -11.29
C ALA A 492 4.88 -1.98 -11.85
N GLY A 493 3.58 -2.11 -11.56
CA GLY A 493 2.74 -3.13 -12.21
C GLY A 493 2.49 -2.83 -13.69
N GLY A 494 2.47 -1.56 -14.07
CA GLY A 494 2.41 -1.12 -15.46
C GLY A 494 3.69 -1.48 -16.23
N TYR A 495 4.85 -1.43 -15.57
CA TYR A 495 6.09 -2.00 -16.12
C TYR A 495 5.99 -3.50 -16.37
N THR A 496 5.59 -4.28 -15.37
CA THR A 496 5.36 -5.73 -15.52
C THR A 496 4.38 -6.02 -16.67
N THR A 497 3.31 -5.22 -16.78
CA THR A 497 2.33 -5.30 -17.87
C THR A 497 3.00 -5.09 -19.22
N LEU A 498 3.69 -3.96 -19.43
CA LEU A 498 4.33 -3.65 -20.70
C LEU A 498 5.45 -4.64 -21.04
N ALA A 499 6.19 -5.14 -20.05
CA ALA A 499 7.21 -6.16 -20.24
C ALA A 499 6.59 -7.50 -20.65
N ALA A 500 5.52 -7.95 -20.00
CA ALA A 500 4.80 -9.17 -20.38
C ALA A 500 4.25 -9.09 -21.81
N LEU A 501 3.66 -7.95 -22.20
CA LEU A 501 3.13 -7.75 -23.56
C LEU A 501 4.24 -7.64 -24.63
N THR A 502 5.45 -7.22 -24.24
CA THR A 502 6.57 -7.01 -25.17
C THR A 502 7.43 -8.25 -25.34
N PHE A 503 7.59 -9.06 -24.30
CA PHE A 503 8.55 -10.17 -24.28
C PHE A 503 7.93 -11.57 -24.36
N ASP A 504 6.60 -11.69 -24.34
CA ASP A 504 5.86 -12.95 -24.44
C ASP A 504 4.52 -12.75 -25.21
N ASP A 505 3.89 -13.83 -25.66
CA ASP A 505 2.68 -13.83 -26.51
C ASP A 505 1.42 -14.42 -25.83
N THR A 506 1.51 -14.67 -24.52
CA THR A 506 0.40 -15.21 -23.70
C THR A 506 -0.82 -14.30 -23.74
N PHE A 507 -0.63 -13.00 -23.58
CA PHE A 507 -1.73 -12.03 -23.50
C PHE A 507 -2.16 -11.54 -24.88
N LYS A 508 -3.47 -11.41 -25.06
CA LYS A 508 -4.11 -10.97 -26.31
C LYS A 508 -4.54 -9.51 -26.28
N ALA A 509 -4.50 -8.87 -25.11
CA ALA A 509 -4.69 -7.44 -24.93
C ALA A 509 -4.05 -6.99 -23.61
N GLY A 510 -3.86 -5.69 -23.41
CA GLY A 510 -3.58 -5.17 -22.07
C GLY A 510 -3.83 -3.69 -21.88
N ALA A 511 -3.69 -3.25 -20.64
CA ALA A 511 -3.86 -1.86 -20.24
C ALA A 511 -2.72 -1.39 -19.35
N SER A 512 -2.12 -0.25 -19.71
CA SER A 512 -1.07 0.39 -18.91
C SER A 512 -1.60 1.69 -18.30
N TYR A 513 -1.50 1.79 -16.97
CA TYR A 513 -1.83 2.98 -16.20
C TYR A 513 -0.53 3.64 -15.75
N TYR A 514 -0.10 4.72 -16.42
CA TYR A 514 1.16 5.44 -16.11
C TYR A 514 2.32 4.47 -15.80
N GLY A 515 2.45 3.43 -16.65
CA GLY A 515 3.40 2.35 -16.46
C GLY A 515 4.77 2.68 -17.01
N VAL A 516 5.83 2.31 -16.28
CA VAL A 516 7.21 2.54 -16.71
C VAL A 516 7.51 1.67 -17.94
N SER A 517 8.01 2.27 -19.03
CA SER A 517 8.53 1.54 -20.18
C SER A 517 10.04 1.75 -20.37
N ASP A 518 10.60 2.79 -19.77
CA ASP A 518 12.03 3.11 -19.73
C ASP A 518 12.57 3.07 -18.30
N LEU A 519 13.30 2.00 -17.97
CA LEU A 519 13.93 1.84 -16.67
C LEU A 519 15.11 2.79 -16.45
N GLU A 520 15.79 3.22 -17.53
CA GLU A 520 16.89 4.18 -17.41
C GLU A 520 16.37 5.56 -17.00
N SER A 521 15.23 5.98 -17.56
CA SER A 521 14.55 7.20 -17.12
C SER A 521 14.13 7.10 -15.64
N LEU A 522 13.58 5.97 -15.21
CA LEU A 522 13.20 5.75 -13.81
C LEU A 522 14.42 5.80 -12.86
N ALA A 523 15.57 5.26 -13.27
CA ALA A 523 16.80 5.31 -12.47
C ALA A 523 17.37 6.73 -12.29
N LYS A 524 17.06 7.65 -13.22
CA LYS A 524 17.56 9.03 -13.20
C LYS A 524 16.63 10.01 -12.48
N ASP A 525 15.33 9.75 -12.50
CA ASP A 525 14.30 10.70 -12.03
C ASP A 525 13.43 10.06 -10.95
N ASN A 526 14.01 9.90 -9.76
CA ASN A 526 13.30 9.34 -8.61
C ASN A 526 13.57 10.15 -7.35
N HIS A 527 12.57 10.24 -6.47
CA HIS A 527 12.72 10.94 -5.20
C HIS A 527 13.70 10.18 -4.29
N LYS A 528 14.31 10.90 -3.34
CA LYS A 528 15.31 10.38 -2.40
C LYS A 528 15.00 8.97 -1.89
N PHE A 529 13.79 8.74 -1.36
CA PHE A 529 13.44 7.46 -0.75
C PHE A 529 13.58 6.23 -1.67
N GLU A 530 13.36 6.37 -2.98
CA GLU A 530 13.46 5.25 -3.93
C GLU A 530 14.63 5.41 -4.93
N SER A 531 15.45 6.44 -4.78
CA SER A 531 16.51 6.78 -5.75
C SER A 531 17.52 5.65 -5.97
N ARG A 532 17.66 4.74 -5.00
CA ARG A 532 18.53 3.56 -5.07
C ARG A 532 17.78 2.24 -5.03
N TYR A 533 16.45 2.24 -5.11
CA TYR A 533 15.64 1.02 -5.06
C TYR A 533 15.98 0.05 -6.20
N LEU A 534 16.26 0.60 -7.39
CA LEU A 534 16.62 -0.19 -8.57
C LEU A 534 18.00 -0.85 -8.48
N ASP A 535 18.89 -0.37 -7.61
CA ASP A 535 20.21 -0.98 -7.41
C ASP A 535 20.06 -2.44 -7.00
N ARG A 536 19.06 -2.73 -6.16
CA ARG A 536 18.75 -4.08 -5.69
C ARG A 536 17.86 -4.84 -6.66
N LEU A 537 16.82 -4.21 -7.21
CA LEU A 537 15.86 -4.88 -8.10
C LEU A 537 16.42 -5.23 -9.49
N ILE A 538 17.33 -4.41 -10.03
CA ILE A 538 17.88 -4.55 -11.38
C ILE A 538 19.40 -4.64 -11.33
N GLY A 539 20.08 -3.59 -10.86
CA GLY A 539 21.49 -3.34 -11.17
C GLY A 539 21.91 -1.96 -10.66
N LYS A 540 23.15 -1.75 -10.27
CA LYS A 540 23.64 -0.39 -9.97
C LYS A 540 23.65 0.44 -11.24
N TYR A 541 23.11 1.66 -11.20
CA TYR A 541 23.12 2.57 -12.34
C TYR A 541 24.08 3.74 -12.08
N PRO A 542 24.97 4.11 -13.03
CA PRO A 542 25.04 3.66 -14.42
C PRO A 542 25.96 2.44 -14.68
N GLU A 543 26.53 1.78 -13.68
CA GLU A 543 27.54 0.73 -13.86
C GLU A 543 27.02 -0.54 -14.55
N GLU A 544 25.74 -0.87 -14.37
CA GLU A 544 25.06 -2.04 -14.94
C GLU A 544 23.96 -1.59 -15.94
N LYS A 545 24.19 -0.47 -16.65
CA LYS A 545 23.24 0.14 -17.59
C LYS A 545 22.67 -0.85 -18.61
N GLU A 546 23.46 -1.79 -19.10
CA GLU A 546 23.03 -2.76 -20.11
C GLU A 546 21.84 -3.60 -19.62
N ILE A 547 21.71 -3.86 -18.31
CA ILE A 547 20.56 -4.59 -17.76
C ILE A 547 19.28 -3.74 -17.86
N TYR A 548 19.38 -2.43 -17.59
CA TYR A 548 18.27 -1.50 -17.73
C TYR A 548 17.79 -1.43 -19.19
N GLU A 549 18.73 -1.31 -20.13
CA GLU A 549 18.42 -1.29 -21.56
C GLU A 549 17.74 -2.59 -22.02
N GLN A 550 18.26 -3.74 -21.59
CA GLN A 550 17.72 -5.08 -21.94
C GLN A 550 16.32 -5.33 -21.41
N ARG A 551 15.97 -4.72 -20.27
CA ARG A 551 14.70 -4.96 -19.58
C ARG A 551 13.67 -3.87 -19.80
N SER A 552 14.00 -2.80 -20.55
CA SER A 552 13.07 -1.70 -20.84
C SER A 552 12.23 -2.03 -22.09
N PRO A 553 10.89 -2.22 -21.97
CA PRO A 553 10.01 -2.51 -23.10
C PRO A 553 10.16 -1.52 -24.25
N ILE A 554 10.49 -0.27 -23.94
CA ILE A 554 10.66 0.83 -24.88
C ILE A 554 11.74 0.57 -25.95
N ASN A 555 12.74 -0.26 -25.64
CA ASN A 555 13.82 -0.62 -26.54
C ASN A 555 13.48 -1.81 -27.44
N TYR A 556 12.34 -2.47 -27.20
CA TYR A 556 11.92 -3.69 -27.88
C TYR A 556 10.49 -3.58 -28.42
N THR A 557 10.04 -2.37 -28.74
CA THR A 557 8.69 -2.14 -29.27
C THR A 557 8.38 -2.93 -30.55
N ASP A 558 9.41 -3.37 -31.29
CA ASP A 558 9.27 -4.32 -32.41
C ASP A 558 8.73 -5.70 -32.02
N LYS A 559 8.86 -6.12 -30.76
CA LYS A 559 8.32 -7.38 -30.24
C LYS A 559 6.89 -7.26 -29.69
N LEU A 560 6.49 -6.05 -29.28
CA LEU A 560 5.13 -5.76 -28.85
C LEU A 560 4.15 -5.98 -30.02
N SER A 561 3.24 -6.94 -29.87
CA SER A 561 2.45 -7.50 -30.98
C SER A 561 0.95 -7.65 -30.70
N CYS A 562 0.47 -7.17 -29.56
CA CYS A 562 -0.93 -7.23 -29.19
C CYS A 562 -1.54 -5.82 -28.91
N PRO A 563 -2.88 -5.70 -28.95
CA PRO A 563 -3.57 -4.47 -28.62
C PRO A 563 -3.32 -3.94 -27.20
N VAL A 564 -3.10 -2.62 -27.08
CA VAL A 564 -2.89 -1.96 -25.78
C VAL A 564 -3.71 -0.68 -25.66
N ILE A 565 -4.27 -0.43 -24.47
CA ILE A 565 -4.80 0.88 -24.08
C ILE A 565 -3.90 1.53 -23.02
N PHE A 566 -3.58 2.80 -23.21
CA PHE A 566 -2.72 3.58 -22.31
C PHE A 566 -3.54 4.68 -21.62
N PHE A 567 -3.47 4.73 -20.30
CA PHE A 567 -4.05 5.79 -19.47
C PHE A 567 -2.92 6.58 -18.80
N GLN A 568 -2.88 7.90 -18.97
CA GLN A 568 -1.73 8.70 -18.53
C GLN A 568 -2.18 10.03 -17.92
N GLY A 569 -1.66 10.35 -16.72
CA GLY A 569 -1.77 11.70 -16.15
C GLY A 569 -0.74 12.62 -16.81
N LEU A 570 -1.17 13.79 -17.28
CA LEU A 570 -0.30 14.74 -17.99
C LEU A 570 0.64 15.51 -17.06
N GLU A 571 0.39 15.50 -15.74
CA GLU A 571 1.25 16.11 -14.72
C GLU A 571 2.09 15.06 -13.97
N ASP A 572 2.16 13.83 -14.48
CA ASP A 572 2.96 12.76 -13.88
C ASP A 572 4.46 13.06 -14.03
N LYS A 573 5.14 13.18 -12.88
CA LYS A 573 6.59 13.39 -12.79
C LYS A 573 7.37 12.11 -12.48
N VAL A 574 6.68 11.02 -12.11
CA VAL A 574 7.31 9.72 -11.85
C VAL A 574 7.44 8.94 -13.16
N VAL A 575 6.39 8.95 -13.98
CA VAL A 575 6.40 8.36 -15.32
C VAL A 575 5.92 9.40 -16.33
N PRO A 576 6.84 10.14 -16.97
CA PRO A 576 6.47 11.21 -17.87
C PRO A 576 5.67 10.69 -19.10
N PRO A 577 4.69 11.48 -19.62
CA PRO A 577 3.78 11.01 -20.68
C PRO A 577 4.43 10.54 -21.99
N ASN A 578 5.63 11.05 -22.30
CA ASN A 578 6.36 10.72 -23.53
C ASN A 578 6.64 9.20 -23.67
N GLN A 579 6.76 8.48 -22.55
CA GLN A 579 6.95 7.03 -22.55
C GLN A 579 5.72 6.31 -23.14
N ALA A 580 4.51 6.67 -22.71
CA ALA A 580 3.27 6.11 -23.22
C ALA A 580 3.03 6.51 -24.69
N GLU A 581 3.30 7.78 -25.02
CA GLU A 581 3.15 8.29 -26.40
C GLU A 581 4.05 7.53 -27.38
N MET A 582 5.29 7.22 -27.03
CA MET A 582 6.18 6.50 -27.94
C MET A 582 5.71 5.06 -28.21
N MET A 583 5.25 4.36 -27.16
CA MET A 583 4.68 3.01 -27.30
C MET A 583 3.41 3.02 -28.18
N LEU A 584 2.55 4.03 -27.99
CA LEU A 584 1.37 4.28 -28.82
C LEU A 584 1.75 4.45 -30.30
N TYR A 585 2.72 5.31 -30.61
CA TYR A 585 3.15 5.54 -32.00
C TYR A 585 3.69 4.27 -32.65
N THR A 586 4.43 3.43 -31.92
CA THR A 586 4.91 2.16 -32.47
C THR A 586 3.75 1.21 -32.83
N LEU A 587 2.81 0.98 -31.92
CA LEU A 587 1.65 0.12 -32.19
C LEU A 587 0.80 0.67 -33.34
N LYS A 588 0.62 2.00 -33.38
CA LYS A 588 -0.09 2.69 -34.46
C LYS A 588 0.58 2.40 -35.81
N ASN A 589 1.90 2.56 -35.91
CA ASN A 589 2.64 2.36 -37.17
C ASN A 589 2.66 0.89 -37.61
N LYS A 590 2.54 -0.05 -36.66
CA LYS A 590 2.44 -1.49 -36.95
C LYS A 590 1.06 -1.95 -37.43
N GLY A 591 0.05 -1.07 -37.43
CA GLY A 591 -1.32 -1.47 -37.74
C GLY A 591 -1.98 -2.28 -36.62
N ILE A 592 -1.46 -2.26 -35.40
CA ILE A 592 -2.02 -2.98 -34.25
C ILE A 592 -3.03 -2.06 -33.54
N PRO A 593 -4.21 -2.57 -33.13
CA PRO A 593 -5.19 -1.78 -32.39
C PRO A 593 -4.61 -1.14 -31.13
N VAL A 594 -4.77 0.18 -30.96
CA VAL A 594 -4.22 0.90 -29.81
C VAL A 594 -5.06 2.11 -29.42
N ALA A 595 -5.17 2.38 -28.13
CA ALA A 595 -5.87 3.55 -27.59
C ALA A 595 -4.99 4.31 -26.60
N TYR A 596 -5.17 5.63 -26.54
CA TYR A 596 -4.47 6.51 -25.59
C TYR A 596 -5.47 7.50 -24.98
N VAL A 597 -5.44 7.59 -23.66
CA VAL A 597 -6.35 8.41 -22.86
C VAL A 597 -5.50 9.27 -21.91
N PRO A 598 -5.23 10.53 -22.30
CA PRO A 598 -4.56 11.49 -21.43
C PRO A 598 -5.54 12.16 -20.46
N PHE A 599 -5.09 12.43 -19.24
CA PHE A 599 -5.85 13.13 -18.20
C PHE A 599 -5.13 14.40 -17.75
N GLU A 600 -5.73 15.56 -18.01
CA GLU A 600 -5.29 16.85 -17.46
C GLU A 600 -5.58 16.93 -15.95
N GLY A 601 -4.69 17.56 -15.18
CA GLY A 601 -4.85 17.69 -13.72
C GLY A 601 -4.61 16.41 -12.93
N GLU A 602 -4.18 15.31 -13.57
CA GLU A 602 -3.76 14.08 -12.91
C GLU A 602 -2.24 13.93 -12.92
N GLN A 603 -1.71 13.47 -11.80
CA GLN A 603 -0.29 13.17 -11.58
C GLN A 603 -0.08 11.65 -11.62
N HIS A 604 0.91 11.15 -10.89
CA HIS A 604 1.08 9.71 -10.67
C HIS A 604 -0.08 9.14 -9.84
N GLY A 605 -0.96 8.39 -10.49
CA GLY A 605 -2.21 7.87 -9.90
C GLY A 605 -3.40 8.82 -10.00
N PHE A 606 -4.53 8.30 -10.50
CA PHE A 606 -5.74 9.09 -10.71
C PHE A 606 -6.50 9.32 -9.40
N ARG A 607 -6.87 10.58 -9.14
CA ARG A 607 -7.62 10.97 -7.94
C ARG A 607 -8.97 11.59 -8.24
N GLN A 608 -9.18 12.13 -9.44
CA GLN A 608 -10.45 12.72 -9.83
C GLN A 608 -11.44 11.62 -10.22
N ALA A 609 -12.65 11.70 -9.67
CA ALA A 609 -13.69 10.69 -9.86
C ALA A 609 -14.02 10.44 -11.34
N ASP A 610 -14.14 11.50 -12.14
CA ASP A 610 -14.47 11.39 -13.56
C ASP A 610 -13.38 10.67 -14.37
N ASN A 611 -12.10 10.93 -14.06
CA ASN A 611 -10.98 10.27 -14.72
C ASN A 611 -10.88 8.79 -14.33
N ILE A 612 -11.11 8.44 -13.06
CA ILE A 612 -11.17 7.05 -12.60
C ILE A 612 -12.28 6.28 -13.32
N LYS A 613 -13.47 6.89 -13.44
CA LYS A 613 -14.60 6.29 -14.17
C LYS A 613 -14.27 6.06 -15.63
N TYR A 614 -13.78 7.10 -16.30
CA TYR A 614 -13.46 7.06 -17.73
C TYR A 614 -12.37 6.04 -18.03
N ALA A 615 -11.38 5.88 -17.15
CA ALA A 615 -10.35 4.88 -17.31
C ALA A 615 -10.91 3.44 -17.19
N LEU A 616 -11.71 3.17 -16.15
CA LEU A 616 -12.28 1.84 -15.91
C LEU A 616 -13.27 1.42 -17.01
N ASP A 617 -14.22 2.30 -17.35
CA ASP A 617 -15.20 2.04 -18.41
C ASP A 617 -14.52 1.94 -19.77
N GLY A 618 -13.48 2.74 -19.96
CA GLY A 618 -12.64 2.74 -21.15
C GLY A 618 -11.87 1.46 -21.38
N GLU A 619 -11.26 0.91 -20.32
CA GLU A 619 -10.56 -0.38 -20.36
C GLU A 619 -11.54 -1.51 -20.71
N PHE A 620 -12.74 -1.51 -20.09
CA PHE A 620 -13.77 -2.49 -20.37
C PHE A 620 -14.30 -2.39 -21.82
N TYR A 621 -14.54 -1.18 -22.31
CA TYR A 621 -14.91 -0.93 -23.71
C TYR A 621 -13.82 -1.42 -24.67
N PHE A 622 -12.54 -1.15 -24.36
CA PHE A 622 -11.42 -1.61 -25.17
C PHE A 622 -11.41 -3.14 -25.28
N TYR A 623 -11.49 -3.86 -24.16
CA TYR A 623 -11.54 -5.33 -24.18
C TYR A 623 -12.82 -5.87 -24.84
N SER A 624 -13.95 -5.18 -24.77
CA SER A 624 -15.16 -5.59 -25.50
C SER A 624 -14.95 -5.61 -27.01
N ARG A 625 -14.18 -4.65 -27.52
CA ARG A 625 -13.82 -4.57 -28.94
C ARG A 625 -12.79 -5.63 -29.30
N ILE A 626 -11.76 -5.85 -28.50
CA ILE A 626 -10.71 -6.84 -28.81
C ILE A 626 -11.20 -8.28 -28.67
N PHE A 627 -11.99 -8.59 -27.64
CA PHE A 627 -12.53 -9.93 -27.39
C PHE A 627 -13.92 -10.16 -27.99
N ASN A 628 -14.41 -9.22 -28.79
CA ASN A 628 -15.64 -9.32 -29.58
C ASN A 628 -16.89 -9.72 -28.76
N PHE A 629 -17.12 -9.05 -27.63
CA PHE A 629 -18.36 -9.17 -26.85
C PHE A 629 -19.10 -7.83 -26.81
N THR A 630 -20.41 -7.88 -26.54
CA THR A 630 -21.25 -6.68 -26.46
C THR A 630 -21.53 -6.35 -25.00
N PRO A 631 -21.02 -5.23 -24.47
CA PRO A 631 -21.36 -4.78 -23.13
C PRO A 631 -22.88 -4.62 -22.96
N ALA A 632 -23.41 -5.01 -21.80
CA ALA A 632 -24.82 -4.78 -21.48
C ALA A 632 -25.15 -3.30 -21.23
N GLU A 633 -24.13 -2.49 -20.94
CA GLU A 633 -24.22 -1.08 -20.62
C GLU A 633 -23.83 -0.22 -21.82
N SER A 634 -24.44 0.97 -21.92
CA SER A 634 -24.05 1.95 -22.93
C SER A 634 -22.80 2.70 -22.48
N LEU A 635 -21.63 2.18 -22.82
CA LEU A 635 -20.34 2.80 -22.51
C LEU A 635 -20.02 3.95 -23.47
N GLN A 636 -19.32 4.97 -22.97
CA GLN A 636 -18.76 6.01 -23.83
C GLN A 636 -17.66 5.39 -24.72
N PRO A 637 -17.76 5.49 -26.06
CA PRO A 637 -16.75 4.91 -26.94
C PRO A 637 -15.38 5.58 -26.77
N ILE A 638 -14.33 4.77 -26.74
CA ILE A 638 -12.94 5.24 -26.86
C ILE A 638 -12.47 5.10 -28.30
N SER A 639 -11.69 6.07 -28.76
CA SER A 639 -11.02 6.01 -30.06
C SER A 639 -9.92 4.95 -30.04
N ILE A 640 -10.15 3.84 -30.76
CA ILE A 640 -9.16 2.79 -30.98
C ILE A 640 -8.59 2.95 -32.38
N LEU A 641 -7.33 3.34 -32.46
CA LEU A 641 -6.59 3.41 -33.72
C LEU A 641 -6.38 2.00 -34.26
N ASN A 642 -6.38 1.82 -35.58
CA ASN A 642 -6.19 0.55 -36.28
C ASN A 642 -7.21 -0.56 -35.97
N TYR A 643 -8.41 -0.23 -35.47
CA TYR A 643 -9.43 -1.26 -35.19
C TYR A 643 -10.22 -1.69 -36.43
N ASP A 644 -10.62 -0.73 -37.27
CA ASP A 644 -11.45 -0.96 -38.47
C ASP A 644 -10.62 -1.08 -39.78
N SER A 645 -9.28 -1.10 -39.66
CA SER A 645 -8.34 -1.01 -40.78
C SER A 645 -7.89 -2.35 -41.36
#